data_AF-A0A2H0S4G1-F1
#
_entry.id   AF-A0A2H0S4G1-F1
#
_cell.length_a   1.000
_cell.length_b   1.000
_cell.length_c   1.000
_cell.angle_alpha   90.00
_cell.angle_beta   90.00
_cell.angle_gamma   90.00
#
_symmetry.space_group_name_H-M   'P 1'
#
loop_
_entity.id
_entity.type
_entity.pdbx_description
1 polymer ?
#
loop_
_entity_poly.entity_id
_entity_poly.type
_entity_poly.pdbx_seq_one_letter_code
_entity_poly.pdbx_strand_id
1 'polypeptide(L)'
;MSRDKNQRVELERRISNLSEEHIAQEDIRALLHNEEGPDLLNRIVDITEEYKRIYREQLEGTVEEHPGANEEDIAAQELNLPSADDLLDIAIRIENFRQQMVQRLHIPTDELLDVQETEVPEVRDNLTVVDDVHTPPDEWQRPDGDGGGTEWNTEFSERLTALRYILYRLNIDPNSPQQVVMQIGRVRDEMMRRVSYVSVFIRPLNRLVELCNQIGNRTFVWQSDTADDIGRYADMGKDEKKALQDEQGGIGWQVVMSEGWMERLESTLRGDDDTGATAPDASTSPTTPRILRDMRERDEAVAIARDILEREGVVRIEERTTEGGDGEMERVFLWCKDFNPSRKYCGHELPFRTYLGRALEMNGTTYSGFHSMMQSIRALYAGMYDREEGANQRMNFDIADENDKQILARELLEAEGVVSIEERGEDEETKRVLVWHKEISPSKKTGLQYQLHTCLGKALGTDGKRLYTGFNQIIDPVRQLYAGKFDSEEGANPHIAFQIATEERKKEMVRELLKAEDVVCIEERGEHEEKERVLVWRKPINPNKKYGQYQSTFKIYLGNVAGVSGQKSYTSFGSIIEHIRTLYQDLYDREEAENIDMEFEIADETRKKEMVRELLKAEGVVSLEERGEYEEKKRVLIWKKEICPQKKHGIYSTRLQSLLRRALRIGGHDAMPFASIIDPIRTLYQDLYDREEAENIDMEFELADADKKKSMVRKLLEKEGFVSVEEGEENERVLVWKKGVHPNKKYGTFQSPLNVCIARAVNAPRGRDISSMKLAIDPIRTLYQGLYDREEAENIDMEFELVDADQKGSMVRELLEAEDIISIEEREENGKVLVWKKVVSTAKSYGRYSFRLCILFGKMTNQNGQKAYSTFASIQDPVRSIYQGMYDSEDASALENVAT
;
A
#
# COMPACT_ATOMS: atom_id res chain seq x y z
N MET A 1 -36.34 -13.05 38.75
CA MET A 1 -37.55 -13.55 38.02
C MET A 1 -38.71 -12.54 37.95
N SER A 2 -39.30 -12.03 39.05
CA SER A 2 -40.42 -11.05 38.93
C SER A 2 -39.99 -9.60 38.65
N ARG A 3 -38.73 -9.24 38.94
CA ARG A 3 -38.17 -7.92 38.63
C ARG A 3 -37.78 -7.78 37.15
N ASP A 4 -37.18 -8.84 36.57
CA ASP A 4 -36.80 -8.92 35.16
C ASP A 4 -37.97 -8.73 34.20
N LYS A 5 -39.14 -9.27 34.55
CA LYS A 5 -40.31 -9.23 33.67
C LYS A 5 -40.88 -7.82 33.54
N ASN A 6 -40.86 -7.02 34.60
CA ASN A 6 -41.34 -5.64 34.56
C ASN A 6 -40.34 -4.70 33.89
N GLN A 7 -39.03 -4.93 34.06
CA GLN A 7 -38.01 -4.16 33.34
C GLN A 7 -38.04 -4.45 31.84
N ARG A 8 -38.20 -5.72 31.45
CA ARG A 8 -38.37 -6.12 30.05
C ARG A 8 -39.62 -5.52 29.40
N VAL A 9 -40.76 -5.53 30.09
CA VAL A 9 -42.00 -4.93 29.58
C VAL A 9 -41.89 -3.41 29.44
N GLU A 10 -41.23 -2.72 30.37
CA GLU A 10 -41.01 -1.27 30.26
C GLU A 10 -40.01 -0.93 29.15
N LEU A 11 -39.01 -1.77 28.91
CA LEU A 11 -38.07 -1.62 27.80
C LEU A 11 -38.74 -1.88 26.45
N GLU A 12 -39.45 -3.01 26.32
CA GLU A 12 -40.24 -3.35 25.12
C GLU A 12 -41.27 -2.25 24.81
N ARG A 13 -41.86 -1.60 25.83
CA ARG A 13 -42.73 -0.42 25.68
C ARG A 13 -41.96 0.79 25.14
N ARG A 14 -40.79 1.12 25.72
CA ARG A 14 -39.93 2.23 25.27
C ARG A 14 -39.39 2.04 23.85
N ILE A 15 -39.11 0.79 23.47
CA ILE A 15 -38.63 0.39 22.14
C ILE A 15 -39.75 0.32 21.11
N SER A 16 -40.95 -0.16 21.49
CA SER A 16 -42.11 -0.16 20.58
C SER A 16 -42.49 1.25 20.13
N ASN A 17 -42.21 2.26 20.96
CA ASN A 17 -42.37 3.67 20.63
C ASN A 17 -41.29 4.22 19.66
N LEU A 18 -40.32 3.39 19.23
CA LEU A 18 -39.18 3.78 18.38
C LEU A 18 -39.10 2.99 17.06
N SER A 19 -40.01 2.05 16.76
CA SER A 19 -39.99 1.29 15.50
C SER A 19 -40.55 2.08 14.31
N GLU A 20 -40.11 1.77 13.08
CA GLU A 20 -40.51 2.46 11.84
C GLU A 20 -42.04 2.49 11.62
N GLU A 21 -42.79 1.51 12.12
CA GLU A 21 -44.27 1.46 12.03
C GLU A 21 -44.98 2.45 12.97
N HIS A 22 -44.31 3.01 13.99
CA HIS A 22 -44.86 4.01 14.91
C HIS A 22 -44.40 5.45 14.62
N ILE A 23 -43.65 5.70 13.55
CA ILE A 23 -43.28 7.08 13.14
C ILE A 23 -44.44 7.72 12.36
N ALA A 24 -45.65 7.67 12.92
CA ALA A 24 -46.74 8.54 12.50
C ALA A 24 -46.48 9.95 13.04
N GLN A 25 -46.88 11.00 12.30
CA GLN A 25 -46.71 12.41 12.69
C GLN A 25 -47.15 12.76 14.13
N GLU A 26 -48.05 11.96 14.73
CA GLU A 26 -48.52 12.12 16.12
C GLU A 26 -47.46 11.73 17.17
N ASP A 27 -46.61 10.74 16.91
CA ASP A 27 -45.57 10.29 17.87
C ASP A 27 -44.30 11.15 17.80
N ILE A 28 -44.00 11.74 16.63
CA ILE A 28 -43.00 12.81 16.52
C ILE A 28 -43.42 14.03 17.36
N ARG A 29 -44.72 14.36 17.41
CA ARG A 29 -45.24 15.41 18.32
C ARG A 29 -45.04 15.04 19.79
N ALA A 30 -45.19 13.77 20.16
CA ALA A 30 -44.94 13.29 21.53
C ALA A 30 -43.45 13.34 21.92
N LEU A 31 -42.54 13.05 20.98
CA LEU A 31 -41.09 13.19 21.18
C LEU A 31 -40.65 14.66 21.29
N LEU A 32 -41.29 15.57 20.54
CA LEU A 32 -41.06 17.02 20.61
C LEU A 32 -41.62 17.69 21.88
N HIS A 33 -42.46 17.01 22.67
CA HIS A 33 -43.03 17.57 23.90
C HIS A 33 -42.07 17.59 25.10
N ASN A 34 -41.01 16.78 25.09
CA ASN A 34 -40.02 16.72 26.19
C ASN A 34 -38.76 17.46 25.79
N GLU A 35 -38.73 18.76 26.10
CA GLU A 35 -37.74 19.73 25.61
C GLU A 35 -36.48 19.88 26.48
N GLU A 36 -36.08 18.88 27.26
CA GLU A 36 -34.79 18.97 27.95
C GLU A 36 -33.63 18.65 26.98
N GLY A 37 -33.07 19.71 26.40
CA GLY A 37 -31.62 19.87 26.34
C GLY A 37 -30.82 18.97 25.38
N PRO A 38 -29.48 18.93 25.49
CA PRO A 38 -28.50 18.19 24.65
C PRO A 38 -28.72 16.66 24.58
N ASP A 39 -29.93 16.21 24.83
CA ASP A 39 -30.24 14.96 25.45
C ASP A 39 -30.81 13.95 24.46
N LEU A 40 -31.12 14.30 23.20
CA LEU A 40 -31.45 13.25 22.22
C LEU A 40 -30.24 12.34 21.98
N LEU A 41 -29.05 12.94 21.86
CA LEU A 41 -27.79 12.22 21.74
C LEU A 41 -27.41 11.52 23.06
N ASN A 42 -27.54 12.19 24.21
CA ASN A 42 -27.30 11.53 25.50
C ASN A 42 -28.29 10.42 25.79
N ARG A 43 -29.55 10.55 25.34
CA ARG A 43 -30.60 9.54 25.49
C ARG A 43 -30.39 8.39 24.52
N ILE A 44 -29.85 8.64 23.33
CA ILE A 44 -29.33 7.57 22.47
C ILE A 44 -28.17 6.86 23.17
N VAL A 45 -27.22 7.60 23.75
CA VAL A 45 -26.12 7.00 24.54
C VAL A 45 -26.65 6.22 25.74
N ASP A 46 -27.65 6.72 26.46
CA ASP A 46 -28.27 6.04 27.58
C ASP A 46 -29.01 4.78 27.11
N ILE A 47 -29.67 4.84 25.95
CA ILE A 47 -30.32 3.69 25.31
C ILE A 47 -29.27 2.65 24.91
N THR A 48 -28.16 3.04 24.29
CA THR A 48 -27.12 2.09 23.87
C THR A 48 -26.32 1.53 25.05
N GLU A 49 -26.09 2.31 26.10
CA GLU A 49 -25.52 1.82 27.37
C GLU A 49 -26.49 0.87 28.10
N GLU A 50 -27.79 1.14 28.04
CA GLU A 50 -28.82 0.23 28.56
C GLU A 50 -28.86 -1.07 27.74
N TYR A 51 -28.68 -1.02 26.41
CA TYR A 51 -28.54 -2.21 25.56
C TYR A 51 -27.35 -3.05 26.01
N LYS A 52 -26.17 -2.43 26.17
CA LYS A 52 -24.96 -3.11 26.68
C LYS A 52 -25.20 -3.73 28.04
N ARG A 53 -25.83 -2.99 28.96
CA ARG A 53 -26.10 -3.47 30.32
C ARG A 53 -26.98 -4.72 30.29
N ILE A 54 -28.09 -4.68 29.55
CA ILE A 54 -29.03 -5.80 29.44
C ILE A 54 -28.37 -7.00 28.75
N TYR A 55 -27.60 -6.75 27.69
CA TYR A 55 -26.81 -7.77 27.02
C TYR A 55 -25.84 -8.47 27.99
N ARG A 56 -25.07 -7.70 28.77
CA ARG A 56 -24.13 -8.23 29.79
C ARG A 56 -24.84 -8.98 30.93
N GLU A 57 -26.03 -8.54 31.33
CA GLU A 57 -26.81 -9.15 32.41
C GLU A 57 -27.56 -10.43 31.98
N GLN A 58 -27.99 -10.53 30.72
CA GLN A 58 -28.77 -11.67 30.21
C GLN A 58 -27.92 -12.75 29.54
N LEU A 59 -26.76 -12.39 28.99
CA LEU A 59 -25.85 -13.30 28.29
C LEU A 59 -24.54 -13.41 29.08
N GLU A 60 -24.61 -14.01 30.27
CA GLU A 60 -23.43 -14.44 31.02
C GLU A 60 -22.65 -15.50 30.22
N GLY A 61 -21.74 -15.10 29.31
CA GLY A 61 -20.71 -16.05 28.85
C GLY A 61 -19.96 -15.88 27.53
N THR A 62 -20.30 -14.99 26.59
CA THR A 62 -19.68 -15.07 25.24
C THR A 62 -19.35 -13.72 24.59
N VAL A 63 -18.58 -12.86 25.26
CA VAL A 63 -18.05 -11.63 24.63
C VAL A 63 -16.78 -11.92 23.78
N GLU A 64 -16.17 -13.10 23.91
CA GLU A 64 -14.90 -13.42 23.23
C GLU A 64 -15.01 -13.78 21.73
N GLU A 65 -16.22 -13.99 21.16
CA GLU A 65 -16.37 -14.52 19.79
C GLU A 65 -16.48 -13.46 18.68
N HIS A 66 -16.54 -12.16 18.99
CA HIS A 66 -16.68 -11.09 17.99
C HIS A 66 -15.61 -9.99 18.11
N PRO A 67 -14.32 -10.29 17.85
CA PRO A 67 -13.27 -9.28 17.86
C PRO A 67 -13.47 -8.26 16.73
N GLY A 68 -13.83 -7.03 17.09
CA GLY A 68 -13.83 -5.86 16.20
C GLY A 68 -15.21 -5.24 15.89
N ALA A 69 -16.31 -5.87 16.32
CA ALA A 69 -17.64 -5.26 16.25
C ALA A 69 -17.94 -4.45 17.53
N ASN A 70 -18.62 -3.31 17.40
CA ASN A 70 -19.02 -2.50 18.54
C ASN A 70 -20.03 -3.28 19.39
N GLU A 71 -19.81 -3.33 20.69
CA GLU A 71 -20.66 -4.06 21.65
C GLU A 71 -22.13 -3.60 21.60
N GLU A 72 -22.37 -2.35 21.21
CA GLU A 72 -23.68 -1.72 21.01
C GLU A 72 -24.48 -2.40 19.91
N ASP A 73 -23.84 -2.68 18.77
CA ASP A 73 -24.51 -3.22 17.60
C ASP A 73 -24.78 -4.72 17.77
N ILE A 74 -23.88 -5.43 18.45
CA ILE A 74 -24.09 -6.83 18.85
C ILE A 74 -25.27 -6.92 19.83
N ALA A 75 -25.29 -6.06 20.86
CA ALA A 75 -26.37 -6.02 21.83
C ALA A 75 -27.71 -5.69 21.16
N ALA A 76 -27.73 -4.71 20.24
CA ALA A 76 -28.91 -4.36 19.48
C ALA A 76 -29.41 -5.53 18.62
N GLN A 77 -28.51 -6.20 17.88
CA GLN A 77 -28.85 -7.34 17.03
C GLN A 77 -29.44 -8.51 17.83
N GLU A 78 -28.80 -8.90 18.94
CA GLU A 78 -29.22 -10.02 19.77
C GLU A 78 -30.53 -9.73 20.53
N LEU A 79 -30.80 -8.46 20.84
CA LEU A 79 -32.06 -8.01 21.45
C LEU A 79 -33.16 -7.70 20.42
N ASN A 80 -32.86 -7.82 19.11
CA ASN A 80 -33.73 -7.43 18.00
C ASN A 80 -34.20 -5.96 18.09
N LEU A 81 -33.24 -5.07 18.33
CA LEU A 81 -33.40 -3.62 18.48
C LEU A 81 -32.70 -2.87 17.34
N PRO A 82 -33.08 -1.60 17.07
CA PRO A 82 -32.36 -0.75 16.12
C PRO A 82 -30.89 -0.58 16.51
N SER A 83 -29.99 -0.56 15.52
CA SER A 83 -28.56 -0.35 15.75
C SER A 83 -28.25 1.07 16.23
N ALA A 84 -27.03 1.33 16.72
CA ALA A 84 -26.63 2.66 17.14
C ALA A 84 -26.68 3.66 15.95
N ASP A 85 -26.30 3.20 14.76
CA ASP A 85 -26.39 3.99 13.52
C ASP A 85 -27.85 4.29 13.14
N ASP A 86 -28.78 3.33 13.29
CA ASP A 86 -30.20 3.57 13.02
C ASP A 86 -30.81 4.59 13.99
N LEU A 87 -30.43 4.53 15.28
CA LEU A 87 -30.87 5.50 16.29
C LEU A 87 -30.32 6.91 15.99
N LEU A 88 -29.07 7.01 15.54
CA LEU A 88 -28.47 8.27 15.09
C LEU A 88 -29.19 8.82 13.86
N ASP A 89 -29.50 7.97 12.89
CA ASP A 89 -30.27 8.36 11.69
C ASP A 89 -31.67 8.86 12.04
N ILE A 90 -32.36 8.21 12.98
CA ILE A 90 -33.65 8.66 13.50
C ILE A 90 -33.51 10.02 14.18
N ALA A 91 -32.48 10.23 15.00
CA ALA A 91 -32.22 11.53 15.62
C ALA A 91 -31.95 12.63 14.60
N ILE A 92 -31.17 12.35 13.56
CA ILE A 92 -30.93 13.27 12.46
C ILE A 92 -32.24 13.61 11.75
N ARG A 93 -33.11 12.63 11.47
CA ARG A 93 -34.42 12.87 10.84
C ARG A 93 -35.35 13.71 11.71
N ILE A 94 -35.40 13.45 13.02
CA ILE A 94 -36.19 14.23 13.99
C ILE A 94 -35.68 15.67 14.04
N GLU A 95 -34.36 15.86 14.11
CA GLU A 95 -33.77 17.20 14.12
C GLU A 95 -34.03 17.94 12.82
N ASN A 96 -33.86 17.29 11.66
CA ASN A 96 -34.20 17.87 10.36
C ASN A 96 -35.68 18.28 10.27
N PHE A 97 -36.58 17.44 10.78
CA PHE A 97 -38.01 17.76 10.82
C PHE A 97 -38.30 18.95 11.74
N ARG A 98 -37.67 18.99 12.92
CA ARG A 98 -37.74 20.12 13.85
C ARG A 98 -37.31 21.41 13.18
N GLN A 99 -36.18 21.40 12.47
CA GLN A 99 -35.66 22.56 11.74
C GLN A 99 -36.58 23.00 10.61
N GLN A 100 -37.10 22.05 9.81
CA GLN A 100 -38.08 22.36 8.75
C GLN A 100 -39.36 23.01 9.32
N MET A 101 -39.83 22.54 10.47
CA MET A 101 -40.95 23.17 11.14
C MET A 101 -40.62 24.58 11.59
N VAL A 102 -39.47 24.80 12.22
CA VAL A 102 -39.05 26.13 12.67
C VAL A 102 -38.96 27.10 11.49
N GLN A 103 -38.37 26.69 10.36
CA GLN A 103 -38.31 27.50 9.14
C GLN A 103 -39.71 27.89 8.64
N ARG A 104 -40.67 26.97 8.65
CA ARG A 104 -42.07 27.26 8.27
C ARG A 104 -42.77 28.21 9.25
N LEU A 105 -42.38 28.15 10.52
CA LEU A 105 -42.93 28.97 11.60
C LEU A 105 -42.18 30.30 11.77
N HIS A 106 -41.03 30.47 11.13
CA HIS A 106 -40.25 31.69 11.20
C HIS A 106 -40.88 32.79 10.34
N ILE A 107 -40.93 34.00 10.89
CA ILE A 107 -41.23 35.23 10.13
C ILE A 107 -40.00 36.12 10.31
N PRO A 108 -39.18 36.31 9.26
CA PRO A 108 -37.98 37.15 9.34
C PRO A 108 -38.30 38.55 9.85
N THR A 109 -37.36 39.18 10.55
CA THR A 109 -37.58 40.55 11.03
C THR A 109 -37.75 41.53 9.87
N ASP A 110 -37.03 41.33 8.77
CA ASP A 110 -37.16 42.19 7.58
C ASP A 110 -38.56 42.08 6.98
N GLU A 111 -39.17 40.89 6.95
CA GLU A 111 -40.58 40.71 6.56
C GLU A 111 -41.48 41.52 7.51
N LEU A 112 -41.25 41.51 8.82
CA LEU A 112 -42.06 42.29 9.77
C LEU A 112 -41.86 43.80 9.62
N LEU A 113 -40.64 44.26 9.31
CA LEU A 113 -40.31 45.67 9.10
C LEU A 113 -40.91 46.20 7.80
N ASP A 114 -40.70 45.47 6.69
CA ASP A 114 -41.25 45.81 5.37
C ASP A 114 -42.76 46.01 5.44
N VAL A 115 -43.41 45.16 6.23
CA VAL A 115 -44.86 45.16 6.46
C VAL A 115 -45.32 46.35 7.28
N GLN A 116 -44.54 46.79 8.26
CA GLN A 116 -44.84 48.00 9.01
C GLN A 116 -44.61 49.28 8.18
N GLU A 117 -43.70 49.24 7.21
CA GLU A 117 -43.36 50.37 6.33
C GLU A 117 -44.25 50.46 5.08
N THR A 118 -44.85 49.36 4.62
CA THR A 118 -45.67 49.35 3.41
C THR A 118 -47.14 49.73 3.65
N GLU A 119 -47.75 50.38 2.64
CA GLU A 119 -49.18 50.76 2.65
C GLU A 119 -50.14 49.57 2.45
N VAL A 120 -49.62 48.36 2.22
CA VAL A 120 -50.42 47.16 1.91
C VAL A 120 -50.72 46.38 3.19
N PRO A 121 -51.99 46.21 3.59
CA PRO A 121 -52.36 45.74 4.93
C PRO A 121 -52.27 44.23 5.17
N GLU A 122 -52.04 43.41 4.13
CA GLU A 122 -52.11 41.94 4.20
C GLU A 122 -50.84 41.28 3.67
N VAL A 123 -50.18 40.51 4.53
CA VAL A 123 -48.88 39.84 4.29
C VAL A 123 -49.05 38.33 4.35
N ARG A 124 -49.90 37.91 5.30
CA ARG A 124 -50.35 36.53 5.53
C ARG A 124 -51.80 36.61 5.96
N ASP A 125 -52.58 35.57 5.67
CA ASP A 125 -54.02 35.51 5.94
C ASP A 125 -54.41 35.79 7.41
N ASN A 126 -53.47 35.66 8.34
CA ASN A 126 -53.67 35.85 9.77
C ASN A 126 -52.80 36.93 10.42
N LEU A 127 -52.09 37.77 9.65
CA LEU A 127 -51.32 38.91 10.15
C LEU A 127 -51.78 40.19 9.45
N THR A 128 -52.28 41.15 10.22
CA THR A 128 -52.72 42.46 9.72
C THR A 128 -51.96 43.60 10.38
N VAL A 129 -51.68 44.65 9.60
CA VAL A 129 -51.06 45.88 10.11
C VAL A 129 -52.13 46.90 10.44
N VAL A 130 -52.02 47.54 11.59
CA VAL A 130 -52.90 48.65 11.99
C VAL A 130 -52.10 49.95 12.14
N ASP A 131 -52.75 51.08 11.88
CA ASP A 131 -52.12 52.41 11.92
C ASP A 131 -51.73 52.85 13.35
N ASP A 132 -52.34 52.25 14.37
CA ASP A 132 -52.07 52.54 15.77
C ASP A 132 -50.86 51.78 16.30
N VAL A 133 -50.15 52.40 17.26
CA VAL A 133 -48.98 51.79 17.89
C VAL A 133 -49.46 50.85 18.99
N HIS A 134 -49.25 49.55 18.84
CA HIS A 134 -49.53 48.59 19.90
C HIS A 134 -48.57 48.78 21.09
N THR A 135 -49.16 48.99 22.28
CA THR A 135 -48.52 49.37 23.53
C THR A 135 -47.69 50.66 23.38
N PRO A 136 -48.34 51.85 23.34
CA PRO A 136 -47.63 53.11 23.21
C PRO A 136 -46.63 53.33 24.35
N PRO A 137 -45.55 54.10 24.12
CA PRO A 137 -44.60 54.43 25.18
C PRO A 137 -45.30 55.23 26.30
N ASP A 138 -45.02 54.88 27.56
CA ASP A 138 -45.43 55.69 28.71
C ASP A 138 -44.76 57.10 28.66
N GLU A 139 -45.29 58.08 29.40
CA GLU A 139 -44.79 59.47 29.37
C GLU A 139 -43.26 59.56 29.49
N TRP A 140 -42.66 60.33 28.58
CA TRP A 140 -41.24 60.29 28.19
C TRP A 140 -40.25 60.44 29.36
N GLN A 141 -39.34 59.46 29.54
CA GLN A 141 -38.08 59.63 30.27
C GLN A 141 -36.91 59.51 29.29
N ARG A 142 -36.12 60.58 29.12
CA ARG A 142 -34.89 60.54 28.32
C ARG A 142 -33.88 59.58 28.98
N PRO A 143 -33.33 58.60 28.23
CA PRO A 143 -32.18 57.85 28.71
C PRO A 143 -30.93 58.74 28.67
N ASP A 144 -30.20 58.82 29.78
CA ASP A 144 -28.83 59.35 29.79
C ASP A 144 -27.88 58.25 29.29
N GLY A 145 -27.42 58.35 28.04
CA GLY A 145 -26.33 57.52 27.53
C GLY A 145 -26.22 57.47 26.01
N ASP A 146 -25.12 58.01 25.46
CA ASP A 146 -24.68 57.75 24.09
C ASP A 146 -24.04 56.36 24.03
N GLY A 147 -24.77 55.38 23.51
CA GLY A 147 -24.29 54.01 23.32
C GLY A 147 -24.71 53.47 21.97
N GLY A 148 -23.80 53.49 21.00
CA GLY A 148 -23.95 52.76 19.75
C GLY A 148 -23.97 51.26 20.03
N GLY A 149 -25.17 50.65 19.99
CA GLY A 149 -25.36 49.21 20.10
C GLY A 149 -25.79 48.62 18.75
N THR A 150 -25.07 47.60 18.30
CA THR A 150 -25.36 46.77 17.13
C THR A 150 -26.68 45.97 17.25
N GLU A 151 -27.35 45.81 16.10
CA GLU A 151 -28.45 44.88 15.72
C GLU A 151 -29.43 44.40 16.81
N TRP A 152 -30.45 45.22 17.07
CA TRP A 152 -31.54 44.95 18.03
C TRP A 152 -32.77 44.28 17.39
N ASN A 153 -32.77 44.07 16.07
CA ASN A 153 -33.95 43.70 15.29
C ASN A 153 -34.15 42.16 15.19
N THR A 154 -33.07 41.37 15.24
CA THR A 154 -33.10 39.91 15.07
C THR A 154 -33.83 39.17 16.20
N GLU A 155 -33.94 39.76 17.40
CA GLU A 155 -34.54 39.12 18.57
C GLU A 155 -36.08 39.03 18.54
N PHE A 156 -36.74 39.78 17.66
CA PHE A 156 -38.20 39.83 17.61
C PHE A 156 -38.82 38.68 16.81
N SER A 157 -38.32 38.45 15.60
CA SER A 157 -38.71 37.33 14.74
C SER A 157 -38.62 36.00 15.48
N GLU A 158 -37.58 35.85 16.28
CA GLU A 158 -37.32 34.69 17.11
C GLU A 158 -38.39 34.45 18.17
N ARG A 159 -38.83 35.48 18.88
CA ARG A 159 -39.89 35.34 19.91
C ARG A 159 -41.23 34.98 19.30
N LEU A 160 -41.55 35.61 18.18
CA LEU A 160 -42.75 35.27 17.44
C LEU A 160 -42.67 33.82 16.94
N THR A 161 -41.51 33.38 16.45
CA THR A 161 -41.26 31.99 16.05
C THR A 161 -41.43 31.03 17.23
N ALA A 162 -40.89 31.37 18.40
CA ALA A 162 -41.02 30.57 19.61
C ALA A 162 -42.48 30.45 20.08
N LEU A 163 -43.24 31.55 20.09
CA LEU A 163 -44.68 31.49 20.38
C LEU A 163 -45.41 30.61 19.35
N ARG A 164 -45.16 30.81 18.05
CA ARG A 164 -45.80 30.01 16.99
C ARG A 164 -45.45 28.53 17.11
N TYR A 165 -44.25 28.20 17.56
CA TYR A 165 -43.84 26.84 17.87
C TYR A 165 -44.57 26.27 19.09
N ILE A 166 -44.75 27.05 20.17
CA ILE A 166 -45.59 26.65 21.31
C ILE A 166 -47.02 26.37 20.85
N LEU A 167 -47.61 27.25 20.02
CA LEU A 167 -48.96 27.04 19.48
C LEU A 167 -49.06 25.73 18.69
N TYR A 168 -48.08 25.47 17.82
CA TYR A 168 -48.04 24.21 17.09
C TYR A 168 -47.98 22.99 18.03
N ARG A 169 -47.18 23.05 19.11
CA ARG A 169 -47.14 22.00 20.15
C ARG A 169 -48.47 21.84 20.88
N LEU A 170 -49.23 22.92 21.05
CA LEU A 170 -50.59 22.88 21.60
C LEU A 170 -51.65 22.39 20.60
N ASN A 171 -51.23 21.88 19.43
CA ASN A 171 -52.09 21.50 18.30
C ASN A 171 -52.94 22.66 17.77
N ILE A 172 -52.42 23.88 17.85
CA ILE A 172 -53.01 25.09 17.29
C ILE A 172 -52.18 25.50 16.08
N ASP A 173 -52.80 25.58 14.91
CA ASP A 173 -52.12 26.00 13.69
C ASP A 173 -51.88 27.53 13.70
N PRO A 174 -50.61 27.98 13.82
CA PRO A 174 -50.28 29.39 13.88
C PRO A 174 -50.36 30.10 12.52
N ASN A 175 -50.72 29.40 11.44
CA ASN A 175 -51.03 30.00 10.13
C ASN A 175 -52.55 30.07 9.88
N SER A 176 -53.38 29.41 10.69
CA SER A 176 -54.83 29.40 10.48
C SER A 176 -55.46 30.69 11.02
N PRO A 177 -56.04 31.56 10.17
CA PRO A 177 -56.75 32.75 10.62
C PRO A 177 -58.02 32.42 11.41
N GLN A 178 -58.49 31.16 11.34
CA GLN A 178 -59.61 30.66 12.15
C GLN A 178 -59.20 30.40 13.61
N GLN A 179 -57.92 30.11 13.87
CA GLN A 179 -57.42 29.77 15.20
C GLN A 179 -56.58 30.89 15.82
N VAL A 180 -55.77 31.57 15.03
CA VAL A 180 -54.81 32.59 15.48
C VAL A 180 -54.97 33.85 14.65
N VAL A 181 -55.09 35.00 15.30
CA VAL A 181 -55.13 36.31 14.65
C VAL A 181 -53.99 37.16 15.20
N MET A 182 -53.17 37.72 14.33
CA MET A 182 -52.04 38.58 14.70
C MET A 182 -52.27 40.00 14.18
N GLN A 183 -51.96 40.97 15.03
CA GLN A 183 -51.96 42.38 14.69
C GLN A 183 -50.64 43.02 15.10
N ILE A 184 -50.09 43.85 14.22
CA ILE A 184 -48.89 44.64 14.49
C ILE A 184 -49.19 46.11 14.21
N GLY A 185 -48.78 46.98 15.13
CA GLY A 185 -48.92 48.42 14.95
C GLY A 185 -47.83 49.01 14.05
N ARG A 186 -48.16 50.07 13.30
CA ARG A 186 -47.16 50.86 12.56
C ARG A 186 -46.21 51.58 13.52
N VAL A 187 -44.96 51.72 13.09
CA VAL A 187 -43.95 52.47 13.84
C VAL A 187 -44.01 53.94 13.42
N ARG A 188 -44.02 54.86 14.39
CA ARG A 188 -43.98 56.30 14.14
C ARG A 188 -42.56 56.84 14.29
N ASP A 189 -42.22 57.90 13.55
CA ASP A 189 -40.88 58.54 13.56
C ASP A 189 -40.41 58.98 14.96
N GLU A 190 -41.36 59.27 15.85
CA GLU A 190 -41.14 59.68 17.23
C GLU A 190 -40.84 58.52 18.20
N MET A 191 -40.95 57.27 17.73
CA MET A 191 -40.64 56.09 18.52
C MET A 191 -39.14 55.79 18.50
N MET A 192 -38.56 55.59 19.69
CA MET A 192 -37.20 55.08 19.83
C MET A 192 -37.04 53.63 19.32
N ARG A 193 -38.14 52.90 19.14
CA ARG A 193 -38.16 51.49 18.73
C ARG A 193 -38.52 51.38 17.25
N ARG A 194 -37.89 50.45 16.53
CA ARG A 194 -38.16 50.17 15.11
C ARG A 194 -39.20 49.07 14.85
N VAL A 195 -39.78 48.47 15.90
CA VAL A 195 -40.86 47.48 15.79
C VAL A 195 -41.83 47.64 16.96
N SER A 196 -43.13 47.49 16.70
CA SER A 196 -44.22 47.57 17.69
C SER A 196 -44.42 46.23 18.41
N TYR A 197 -45.26 46.18 19.45
CA TYR A 197 -45.71 44.88 19.96
C TYR A 197 -46.52 44.14 18.88
N VAL A 198 -46.39 42.82 18.83
CA VAL A 198 -47.32 41.96 18.08
C VAL A 198 -48.34 41.41 19.07
N SER A 199 -49.61 41.67 18.79
CA SER A 199 -50.73 41.14 19.55
C SER A 199 -51.27 39.90 18.85
N VAL A 200 -51.25 38.76 19.54
CA VAL A 200 -51.62 37.44 19.02
C VAL A 200 -52.82 36.92 19.80
N PHE A 201 -54.00 36.95 19.18
CA PHE A 201 -55.20 36.35 19.74
C PHE A 201 -55.31 34.88 19.34
N ILE A 202 -55.39 34.01 20.35
CA ILE A 202 -55.41 32.55 20.22
C ILE A 202 -56.80 32.06 20.61
N ARG A 203 -57.67 31.90 19.61
CA ARG A 203 -59.09 31.54 19.81
C ARG A 203 -59.31 30.23 20.57
N PRO A 204 -58.60 29.13 20.27
CA PRO A 204 -58.83 27.87 20.99
C PRO A 204 -58.56 27.95 22.49
N LEU A 205 -57.73 28.90 22.93
CA LEU A 205 -57.35 29.06 24.33
C LEU A 205 -58.07 30.22 25.02
N ASN A 206 -58.79 31.07 24.28
CA ASN A 206 -59.30 32.35 24.78
C ASN A 206 -58.18 33.14 25.47
N ARG A 207 -57.07 33.34 24.74
CA ARG A 207 -55.88 34.06 25.21
C ARG A 207 -55.46 35.10 24.19
N LEU A 208 -55.07 36.28 24.68
CA LEU A 208 -54.41 37.32 23.90
C LEU A 208 -52.98 37.48 24.41
N VAL A 209 -51.98 37.31 23.54
CA VAL A 209 -50.56 37.45 23.87
C VAL A 209 -50.00 38.71 23.22
N GLU A 210 -49.39 39.59 24.00
CA GLU A 210 -48.68 40.76 23.47
C GLU A 210 -47.18 40.56 23.62
N LEU A 211 -46.51 40.34 22.48
CA LEU A 211 -45.08 40.06 22.39
C LEU A 211 -44.27 41.33 22.16
N CYS A 212 -43.23 41.51 22.97
CA CYS A 212 -42.26 42.59 22.83
C CYS A 212 -41.01 42.16 22.05
N ASN A 213 -40.35 43.10 21.37
CA ASN A 213 -39.08 42.93 20.66
C ASN A 213 -37.80 43.00 21.52
N GLN A 214 -37.82 43.61 22.71
CA GLN A 214 -36.59 43.89 23.49
C GLN A 214 -36.32 42.86 24.60
N ILE A 215 -35.06 42.39 24.76
CA ILE A 215 -34.65 41.48 25.86
C ILE A 215 -34.93 42.11 27.24
N GLY A 216 -35.47 41.32 28.16
CA GLY A 216 -35.88 41.75 29.50
C GLY A 216 -37.27 42.40 29.58
N ASN A 217 -37.93 42.68 28.44
CA ASN A 217 -39.33 43.11 28.45
C ASN A 217 -40.29 41.93 28.69
N ARG A 218 -41.48 42.28 29.18
CA ARG A 218 -42.52 41.34 29.59
C ARG A 218 -43.40 41.00 28.39
N THR A 219 -43.71 39.72 28.25
CA THR A 219 -44.82 39.23 27.43
C THR A 219 -46.07 39.30 28.29
N PHE A 220 -47.11 39.99 27.81
CA PHE A 220 -48.40 40.03 28.51
C PHE A 220 -49.31 38.96 27.92
N VAL A 221 -49.96 38.19 28.78
CA VAL A 221 -50.94 37.18 28.39
C VAL A 221 -52.26 37.54 29.06
N TRP A 222 -53.32 37.74 28.30
CA TRP A 222 -54.63 38.15 28.79
C TRP A 222 -55.65 37.03 28.58
N GLN A 223 -56.59 36.90 29.50
CA GLN A 223 -57.83 36.16 29.23
C GLN A 223 -58.70 37.02 28.32
N SER A 224 -59.09 36.48 27.17
CA SER A 224 -59.91 37.19 26.19
C SER A 224 -60.69 36.20 25.36
N ASP A 225 -61.97 36.46 25.11
CA ASP A 225 -62.86 35.64 24.29
C ASP A 225 -63.11 36.23 22.89
N THR A 226 -62.61 37.44 22.61
CA THR A 226 -62.81 38.13 21.34
C THR A 226 -61.51 38.77 20.81
N ALA A 227 -61.35 38.77 19.48
CA ALA A 227 -60.24 39.46 18.83
C ALA A 227 -60.35 41.00 18.99
N ASP A 228 -61.53 41.52 19.30
CA ASP A 228 -61.75 42.97 19.51
C ASP A 228 -60.98 43.50 20.73
N ASP A 229 -60.65 42.62 21.68
CA ASP A 229 -59.83 42.96 22.84
C ASP A 229 -58.39 43.32 22.44
N ILE A 230 -57.93 42.93 21.24
CA ILE A 230 -56.62 43.35 20.76
C ILE A 230 -56.49 44.87 20.82
N GLY A 231 -57.45 45.62 20.31
CA GLY A 231 -57.42 47.09 20.34
C GLY A 231 -57.44 47.64 21.77
N ARG A 232 -58.30 47.07 22.63
CA ARG A 232 -58.42 47.47 24.04
C ARG A 232 -57.09 47.39 24.78
N TYR A 233 -56.37 46.28 24.66
CA TYR A 233 -55.09 46.11 25.34
C TYR A 233 -53.94 46.77 24.58
N ALA A 234 -53.99 46.83 23.24
CA ALA A 234 -52.98 47.50 22.44
C ALA A 234 -52.88 49.00 22.77
N ASP A 235 -53.99 49.67 23.07
CA ASP A 235 -53.99 51.12 23.36
C ASP A 235 -53.41 51.49 24.73
N MET A 236 -53.20 50.51 25.63
CA MET A 236 -52.72 50.74 26.99
C MET A 236 -51.19 50.85 27.06
N GLY A 237 -50.70 51.77 27.90
CA GLY A 237 -49.28 51.86 28.28
C GLY A 237 -48.82 50.64 29.09
N LYS A 238 -47.49 50.45 29.26
CA LYS A 238 -46.97 49.31 30.02
C LYS A 238 -47.34 49.40 31.49
N ASP A 239 -47.31 50.60 32.05
CA ASP A 239 -47.62 50.81 33.46
C ASP A 239 -49.13 50.68 33.74
N GLU A 240 -49.97 51.08 32.77
CA GLU A 240 -51.42 50.83 32.83
C GLU A 240 -51.75 49.35 32.80
N LYS A 241 -51.07 48.56 31.96
CA LYS A 241 -51.23 47.09 31.90
C LYS A 241 -50.83 46.41 33.21
N LYS A 242 -49.72 46.85 33.83
CA LYS A 242 -49.30 46.34 35.14
C LYS A 242 -50.36 46.66 36.20
N ALA A 243 -50.79 47.92 36.28
CA ALA A 243 -51.80 48.35 37.24
C ALA A 243 -53.10 47.55 37.07
N LEU A 244 -53.53 47.32 35.82
CA LEU A 244 -54.72 46.54 35.51
C LEU A 244 -54.61 45.08 36.00
N GLN A 245 -53.45 44.44 35.85
CA GLN A 245 -53.22 43.08 36.36
C GLN A 245 -53.14 43.01 37.88
N ASP A 246 -52.56 44.04 38.51
CA ASP A 246 -52.49 44.15 39.97
C ASP A 246 -53.87 44.40 40.60
N GLU A 247 -54.72 45.19 39.95
CA GLU A 247 -56.07 45.53 40.42
C GLU A 247 -57.10 44.41 40.19
N GLN A 248 -57.00 43.69 39.07
CA GLN A 248 -57.97 42.67 38.64
C GLN A 248 -57.28 41.31 38.52
N GLY A 249 -56.72 40.82 39.64
CA GLY A 249 -56.00 39.55 39.68
C GLY A 249 -56.74 38.44 38.93
N GLY A 250 -56.03 37.77 38.01
CA GLY A 250 -56.55 36.66 37.20
C GLY A 250 -57.00 37.03 35.78
N ILE A 251 -57.09 38.30 35.39
CA ILE A 251 -57.41 38.69 34.00
C ILE A 251 -56.21 38.61 33.05
N GLY A 252 -54.99 38.56 33.58
CA GLY A 252 -53.78 38.45 32.78
C GLY A 252 -52.53 38.17 33.61
N TRP A 253 -51.48 37.74 32.91
CA TRP A 253 -50.20 37.32 33.45
C TRP A 253 -49.05 38.00 32.72
N GLN A 254 -47.89 38.05 33.36
CA GLN A 254 -46.66 38.57 32.77
C GLN A 254 -45.61 37.47 32.75
N VAL A 255 -45.10 37.16 31.57
CA VAL A 255 -44.01 36.21 31.39
C VAL A 255 -42.75 36.99 31.04
N VAL A 256 -41.81 37.03 31.98
CA VAL A 256 -40.49 37.66 31.77
C VAL A 256 -39.61 36.72 30.95
N MET A 257 -39.00 37.28 29.90
CA MET A 257 -38.04 36.57 29.04
C MET A 257 -36.79 36.21 29.83
N SER A 258 -36.68 34.96 30.28
CA SER A 258 -35.51 34.39 30.95
C SER A 258 -35.40 32.89 30.65
N GLU A 259 -34.39 32.20 31.17
CA GLU A 259 -34.28 30.74 31.06
C GLU A 259 -35.61 30.05 31.44
N GLY A 260 -36.09 29.13 30.62
CA GLY A 260 -37.40 28.48 30.81
C GLY A 260 -38.62 29.31 30.35
N TRP A 261 -38.42 30.35 29.53
CA TRP A 261 -39.52 31.23 29.11
C TRP A 261 -40.60 30.52 28.30
N MET A 262 -40.22 29.62 27.39
CA MET A 262 -41.18 28.92 26.52
C MET A 262 -42.11 28.03 27.35
N GLU A 263 -41.57 27.36 28.36
CA GLU A 263 -42.29 26.46 29.27
C GLU A 263 -43.25 27.26 30.16
N ARG A 264 -42.80 28.39 30.71
CA ARG A 264 -43.68 29.27 31.48
C ARG A 264 -44.79 29.87 30.63
N LEU A 265 -44.46 30.30 29.40
CA LEU A 265 -45.45 30.82 28.48
C LEU A 265 -46.46 29.73 28.08
N GLU A 266 -45.99 28.51 27.78
CA GLU A 266 -46.85 27.37 27.50
C GLU A 266 -47.77 27.05 28.70
N SER A 267 -47.24 27.01 29.92
CA SER A 267 -48.01 26.80 31.16
C SER A 267 -49.08 27.88 31.36
N THR A 268 -48.70 29.15 31.15
CA THR A 268 -49.61 30.31 31.24
C THR A 268 -50.72 30.22 30.18
N LEU A 269 -50.39 29.77 28.97
CA LEU A 269 -51.35 29.59 27.88
C LEU A 269 -52.34 28.46 28.15
N ARG A 270 -51.87 27.35 28.75
CA ARG A 270 -52.72 26.22 29.18
C ARG A 270 -53.62 26.59 30.37
N GLY A 271 -53.20 27.55 31.18
CA GLY A 271 -53.87 27.92 32.42
C GLY A 271 -53.55 26.97 33.58
N ASP A 272 -52.40 26.30 33.52
CA ASP A 272 -51.96 25.33 34.54
C ASP A 272 -51.39 26.02 35.81
N ASP A 273 -51.07 27.32 35.73
CA ASP A 273 -50.49 28.10 36.83
C ASP A 273 -51.56 28.75 37.74
N ASP A 274 -52.00 28.02 38.79
CA ASP A 274 -52.61 28.59 40.01
C ASP A 274 -51.57 28.79 41.14
N THR A 275 -50.28 28.58 40.85
CA THR A 275 -49.20 28.80 41.81
C THR A 275 -48.38 29.99 41.40
N GLY A 276 -48.38 31.03 42.23
CA GLY A 276 -47.56 32.23 42.05
C GLY A 276 -46.09 31.90 41.81
N ALA A 277 -45.71 31.78 40.54
CA ALA A 277 -44.32 31.73 40.12
C ALA A 277 -43.69 33.07 40.49
N THR A 278 -43.03 33.11 41.63
CA THR A 278 -42.19 34.23 42.04
C THR A 278 -41.28 34.59 40.87
N ALA A 279 -41.38 35.84 40.42
CA ALA A 279 -40.56 36.36 39.34
C ALA A 279 -39.09 35.99 39.60
N PRO A 280 -38.37 35.41 38.61
CA PRO A 280 -36.96 35.11 38.79
C PRO A 280 -36.22 36.39 39.19
N ASP A 281 -35.24 36.25 40.08
CA ASP A 281 -34.43 37.37 40.57
C ASP A 281 -33.89 38.16 39.37
N ALA A 282 -34.06 39.49 39.40
CA ALA A 282 -33.78 40.40 38.27
C ALA A 282 -32.29 40.42 37.85
N SER A 283 -31.45 39.61 38.52
CA SER A 283 -30.03 39.40 38.28
C SER A 283 -29.72 38.31 37.24
N THR A 284 -30.69 37.47 36.85
CA THR A 284 -30.48 36.42 35.85
C THR A 284 -30.56 36.99 34.43
N SER A 285 -29.44 36.92 33.70
CA SER A 285 -29.36 37.39 32.31
C SER A 285 -30.28 36.54 31.42
N PRO A 286 -31.14 37.14 30.57
CA PRO A 286 -32.03 36.40 29.70
C PRO A 286 -31.26 35.49 28.73
N THR A 287 -31.56 34.19 28.71
CA THR A 287 -31.02 33.24 27.74
C THR A 287 -32.02 33.02 26.60
N THR A 288 -31.58 33.26 25.37
CA THR A 288 -32.35 32.97 24.15
C THR A 288 -32.67 31.47 24.06
N PRO A 289 -33.91 31.07 23.71
CA PRO A 289 -34.26 29.66 23.54
C PRO A 289 -33.34 28.94 22.55
N ARG A 290 -32.95 27.71 22.87
CA ARG A 290 -31.91 26.95 22.14
C ARG A 290 -32.16 26.83 20.64
N ILE A 291 -33.41 26.66 20.23
CA ILE A 291 -33.79 26.52 18.82
C ILE A 291 -33.48 27.77 17.99
N LEU A 292 -33.54 28.94 18.61
CA LEU A 292 -33.24 30.23 18.01
C LEU A 292 -31.73 30.51 18.01
N ARG A 293 -31.04 29.99 19.04
CA ARG A 293 -29.57 29.96 19.07
C ARG A 293 -29.01 29.08 17.95
N ASP A 294 -29.62 27.92 17.69
CA ASP A 294 -29.20 27.00 16.61
C ASP A 294 -29.38 27.64 15.21
N MET A 295 -30.45 28.44 15.01
CA MET A 295 -30.65 29.21 13.76
C MET A 295 -29.63 30.35 13.59
N ARG A 296 -29.38 31.14 14.64
CA ARG A 296 -28.33 32.18 14.61
C ARG A 296 -26.96 31.57 14.30
N GLU A 297 -26.64 30.44 14.92
CA GLU A 297 -25.40 29.72 14.69
C GLU A 297 -25.29 29.20 13.24
N ARG A 298 -26.41 28.96 12.53
CA ARG A 298 -26.43 28.56 11.12
C ARG A 298 -26.10 29.72 10.19
N ASP A 299 -26.83 30.83 10.27
CA ASP A 299 -26.60 31.99 9.38
C ASP A 299 -25.23 32.61 9.63
N GLU A 300 -24.80 32.67 10.89
CA GLU A 300 -23.43 33.03 11.25
C GLU A 300 -22.42 32.03 10.66
N ALA A 301 -22.70 30.71 10.72
CA ALA A 301 -21.82 29.72 10.11
C ALA A 301 -21.77 29.83 8.58
N VAL A 302 -22.88 30.16 7.91
CA VAL A 302 -22.92 30.45 6.45
C VAL A 302 -22.03 31.64 6.14
N ALA A 303 -22.19 32.75 6.87
CA ALA A 303 -21.40 33.95 6.69
C ALA A 303 -19.90 33.69 6.94
N ILE A 304 -19.55 32.99 8.03
CA ILE A 304 -18.18 32.60 8.36
C ILE A 304 -17.60 31.66 7.30
N ALA A 305 -18.35 30.66 6.84
CA ALA A 305 -17.88 29.72 5.84
C ALA A 305 -17.60 30.41 4.50
N ARG A 306 -18.50 31.31 4.05
CA ARG A 306 -18.26 32.12 2.84
C ARG A 306 -17.05 33.03 3.00
N ASP A 307 -16.97 33.76 4.12
CA ASP A 307 -15.85 34.66 4.42
C ASP A 307 -14.50 33.92 4.40
N ILE A 308 -14.42 32.73 5.03
CA ILE A 308 -13.22 31.89 4.98
C ILE A 308 -12.89 31.51 3.53
N LEU A 309 -13.85 31.02 2.74
CA LEU A 309 -13.62 30.58 1.36
C LEU A 309 -13.14 31.72 0.46
N GLU A 310 -13.73 32.91 0.60
CA GLU A 310 -13.40 34.09 -0.20
C GLU A 310 -12.06 34.71 0.23
N ARG A 311 -11.82 34.91 1.53
CA ARG A 311 -10.56 35.51 2.03
C ARG A 311 -9.36 34.59 1.80
N GLU A 312 -9.54 33.29 1.92
CA GLU A 312 -8.51 32.34 1.55
C GLU A 312 -8.33 32.26 0.03
N GLY A 313 -9.25 32.81 -0.77
CA GLY A 313 -9.21 32.72 -2.22
C GLY A 313 -9.36 31.27 -2.70
N VAL A 314 -10.20 30.49 -2.02
CA VAL A 314 -10.65 29.16 -2.47
C VAL A 314 -11.65 29.33 -3.61
N VAL A 315 -12.55 30.29 -3.45
CA VAL A 315 -13.59 30.62 -4.43
C VAL A 315 -13.65 32.12 -4.67
N ARG A 316 -14.19 32.53 -5.81
CA ARG A 316 -14.51 33.92 -6.13
C ARG A 316 -15.61 33.95 -7.20
N ILE A 317 -16.55 34.88 -7.11
CA ILE A 317 -17.51 35.15 -8.19
C ILE A 317 -16.99 36.33 -9.02
N GLU A 318 -16.95 36.16 -10.34
CA GLU A 318 -16.63 37.21 -11.31
C GLU A 318 -17.81 37.46 -12.24
N GLU A 319 -18.05 38.71 -12.61
CA GLU A 319 -18.98 39.03 -13.70
C GLU A 319 -18.22 39.11 -15.02
N ARG A 320 -18.64 38.34 -16.03
CA ARG A 320 -18.01 38.31 -17.36
C ARG A 320 -19.07 38.51 -18.44
N THR A 321 -18.68 39.07 -19.58
CA THR A 321 -19.57 39.11 -20.76
C THR A 321 -19.59 37.73 -21.43
N THR A 322 -20.77 37.23 -21.75
CA THR A 322 -20.94 35.94 -22.44
C THR A 322 -20.23 35.95 -23.81
N GLU A 323 -19.35 34.97 -24.05
CA GLU A 323 -18.63 34.87 -25.32
C GLU A 323 -19.61 34.51 -26.45
N GLY A 324 -19.97 35.51 -27.27
CA GLY A 324 -20.83 35.34 -28.45
C GLY A 324 -22.31 35.67 -28.24
N GLY A 325 -22.71 36.11 -27.05
CA GLY A 325 -24.06 36.62 -26.76
C GLY A 325 -24.14 38.16 -26.82
N ASP A 326 -25.35 38.71 -26.71
CA ASP A 326 -25.73 40.12 -26.92
C ASP A 326 -25.15 41.12 -25.89
N GLY A 327 -24.01 40.80 -25.27
CA GLY A 327 -23.40 41.57 -24.18
C GLY A 327 -24.01 41.29 -22.81
N GLU A 328 -24.76 40.19 -22.65
CA GLU A 328 -25.28 39.77 -21.35
C GLU A 328 -24.11 39.42 -20.40
N MET A 329 -24.18 39.97 -19.18
CA MET A 329 -23.24 39.69 -18.10
C MET A 329 -23.64 38.37 -17.42
N GLU A 330 -22.69 37.47 -17.27
CA GLU A 330 -22.79 36.17 -16.60
C GLU A 330 -21.92 36.18 -15.35
N ARG A 331 -22.45 35.69 -14.22
CA ARG A 331 -21.70 35.51 -12.97
C ARG A 331 -21.05 34.13 -12.98
N VAL A 332 -19.72 34.11 -12.99
CA VAL A 332 -18.90 32.90 -13.03
C VAL A 332 -18.31 32.61 -11.66
N PHE A 333 -18.62 31.44 -11.10
CA PHE A 333 -18.04 30.93 -9.86
C PHE A 333 -16.70 30.24 -10.13
N LEU A 334 -15.61 30.86 -9.67
CA LEU A 334 -14.25 30.40 -9.89
C LEU A 334 -13.72 29.57 -8.72
N TRP A 335 -13.28 28.35 -9.00
CA TRP A 335 -12.52 27.49 -8.08
C TRP A 335 -11.02 27.77 -8.19
N CYS A 336 -10.45 28.41 -7.18
CA CYS A 336 -9.11 29.01 -7.25
C CYS A 336 -7.98 28.12 -6.71
N LYS A 337 -8.19 27.43 -5.58
CA LYS A 337 -7.16 26.59 -4.93
C LYS A 337 -7.76 25.43 -4.12
N ASP A 338 -6.95 24.40 -3.86
CA ASP A 338 -7.32 23.30 -2.98
C ASP A 338 -7.46 23.80 -1.54
N PHE A 339 -8.33 23.16 -0.75
CA PHE A 339 -8.62 23.58 0.62
C PHE A 339 -8.66 22.40 1.60
N ASN A 340 -8.11 22.58 2.80
CA ASN A 340 -8.10 21.52 3.82
C ASN A 340 -9.23 21.74 4.84
N PRO A 341 -10.28 20.89 4.85
CA PRO A 341 -11.42 21.05 5.76
C PRO A 341 -11.07 21.13 7.25
N SER A 342 -10.00 20.44 7.64
CA SER A 342 -9.68 20.18 9.04
C SER A 342 -8.85 21.29 9.69
N ARG A 343 -8.45 22.30 8.93
CA ARG A 343 -7.67 23.45 9.44
C ARG A 343 -8.60 24.57 9.90
N LYS A 344 -8.06 25.39 10.81
CA LYS A 344 -8.64 26.68 11.23
C LYS A 344 -8.13 27.75 10.27
N TYR A 345 -8.98 28.72 9.93
CA TYR A 345 -8.70 29.75 8.94
C TYR A 345 -9.17 31.12 9.43
N CYS A 346 -8.56 32.19 8.90
CA CYS A 346 -8.94 33.58 9.13
C CYS A 346 -9.12 33.99 10.62
N GLY A 347 -8.46 33.29 11.55
CA GLY A 347 -8.59 33.53 12.99
C GLY A 347 -9.81 32.92 13.66
N HIS A 348 -10.65 32.16 12.93
CA HIS A 348 -11.79 31.47 13.51
C HIS A 348 -11.37 30.28 14.38
N GLU A 349 -12.09 30.06 15.48
CA GLU A 349 -11.70 29.12 16.53
C GLU A 349 -11.91 27.65 16.15
N LEU A 350 -12.85 27.36 15.25
CA LEU A 350 -13.19 26.00 14.83
C LEU A 350 -12.60 25.67 13.44
N PRO A 351 -12.38 24.39 13.12
CA PRO A 351 -12.02 23.97 11.78
C PRO A 351 -13.10 24.35 10.75
N PHE A 352 -12.70 24.64 9.52
CA PHE A 352 -13.65 25.03 8.45
C PHE A 352 -14.78 24.01 8.25
N ARG A 353 -14.46 22.72 8.29
CA ARG A 353 -15.45 21.64 8.15
C ARG A 353 -16.60 21.73 9.16
N THR A 354 -16.35 22.28 10.35
CA THR A 354 -17.38 22.49 11.38
C THR A 354 -18.31 23.63 10.98
N TYR A 355 -17.78 24.75 10.47
CA TYR A 355 -18.61 25.85 9.97
C TYR A 355 -19.40 25.43 8.73
N LEU A 356 -18.76 24.77 7.77
CA LEU A 356 -19.43 24.29 6.56
C LEU A 356 -20.53 23.26 6.90
N GLY A 357 -20.25 22.34 7.84
CA GLY A 357 -21.24 21.40 8.33
C GLY A 357 -22.43 22.09 8.99
N ARG A 358 -22.19 23.06 9.88
CA ARG A 358 -23.26 23.86 10.50
C ARG A 358 -24.07 24.66 9.48
N ALA A 359 -23.41 25.30 8.53
CA ALA A 359 -24.04 26.10 7.48
C ALA A 359 -25.05 25.30 6.63
N LEU A 360 -24.76 24.01 6.43
CA LEU A 360 -25.53 23.10 5.57
C LEU A 360 -26.28 22.02 6.35
N GLU A 361 -26.25 22.08 7.67
CA GLU A 361 -26.88 21.09 8.56
C GLU A 361 -26.38 19.65 8.31
N MET A 362 -25.08 19.52 8.00
CA MET A 362 -24.40 18.25 7.77
C MET A 362 -23.33 18.00 8.83
N ASN A 363 -23.01 16.73 9.08
CA ASN A 363 -21.88 16.39 9.93
C ASN A 363 -20.55 16.77 9.23
N GLY A 364 -19.91 17.82 9.71
CA GLY A 364 -18.64 18.32 9.18
C GLY A 364 -17.49 17.30 9.18
N THR A 365 -17.56 16.22 9.97
CA THR A 365 -16.52 15.19 9.98
C THR A 365 -16.50 14.35 8.70
N THR A 366 -17.59 14.33 7.92
CA THR A 366 -17.67 13.67 6.61
C THR A 366 -16.74 14.29 5.57
N TYR A 367 -16.34 15.54 5.77
CA TYR A 367 -15.41 16.26 4.90
C TYR A 367 -13.96 15.87 5.18
N SER A 368 -13.52 14.78 4.54
CA SER A 368 -12.14 14.28 4.59
C SER A 368 -11.14 15.07 3.73
N GLY A 369 -11.61 15.85 2.75
CA GLY A 369 -10.74 16.61 1.84
C GLY A 369 -11.52 17.64 1.00
N PHE A 370 -10.81 18.34 0.11
CA PHE A 370 -11.42 19.37 -0.74
C PHE A 370 -12.59 18.81 -1.58
N HIS A 371 -12.38 17.65 -2.20
CA HIS A 371 -13.36 17.06 -3.11
C HIS A 371 -14.69 16.71 -2.43
N SER A 372 -14.65 16.20 -1.20
CA SER A 372 -15.87 15.86 -0.44
C SER A 372 -16.67 17.09 0.01
N MET A 373 -16.08 18.29 -0.02
CA MET A 373 -16.78 19.54 0.29
C MET A 373 -17.36 20.24 -0.94
N MET A 374 -17.00 19.84 -2.16
CA MET A 374 -17.32 20.64 -3.35
C MET A 374 -18.82 20.84 -3.54
N GLN A 375 -19.62 19.78 -3.37
CA GLN A 375 -21.09 19.89 -3.47
C GLN A 375 -21.68 20.78 -2.37
N SER A 376 -21.14 20.69 -1.16
CA SER A 376 -21.51 21.54 -0.04
C SER A 376 -21.18 23.01 -0.30
N ILE A 377 -20.00 23.30 -0.86
CA ILE A 377 -19.62 24.66 -1.25
C ILE A 377 -20.54 25.17 -2.39
N ARG A 378 -20.89 24.33 -3.38
CA ARG A 378 -21.87 24.71 -4.42
C ARG A 378 -23.21 25.09 -3.82
N ALA A 379 -23.73 24.27 -2.91
CA ALA A 379 -24.97 24.56 -2.19
C ALA A 379 -24.89 25.89 -1.43
N LEU A 380 -23.74 26.20 -0.84
CA LEU A 380 -23.50 27.47 -0.15
C LEU A 380 -23.57 28.69 -1.08
N TYR A 381 -23.31 28.53 -2.38
CA TYR A 381 -23.35 29.63 -3.38
C TYR A 381 -24.49 29.49 -4.39
N ALA A 382 -25.42 28.56 -4.18
CA ALA A 382 -26.52 28.32 -5.11
C ALA A 382 -27.33 29.62 -5.36
N GLY A 383 -27.57 29.94 -6.63
CA GLY A 383 -28.26 31.16 -7.06
C GLY A 383 -27.39 32.43 -7.15
N MET A 384 -26.13 32.38 -6.68
CA MET A 384 -25.20 33.51 -6.75
C MET A 384 -24.36 33.55 -8.04
N TYR A 385 -24.36 32.47 -8.80
CA TYR A 385 -23.61 32.31 -10.05
C TYR A 385 -24.47 31.59 -11.08
N ASP A 386 -24.10 31.77 -12.35
CA ASP A 386 -24.80 31.20 -13.50
C ASP A 386 -23.96 30.03 -14.09
N ARG A 387 -22.63 30.08 -13.94
CA ARG A 387 -21.68 29.04 -14.42
C ARG A 387 -20.50 28.83 -13.48
N GLU A 388 -19.91 27.64 -13.48
CA GLU A 388 -18.68 27.31 -12.74
C GLU A 388 -17.47 27.17 -13.65
N GLU A 389 -16.31 27.64 -13.18
CA GLU A 389 -15.01 27.39 -13.81
C GLU A 389 -13.91 27.19 -12.77
N GLY A 390 -12.86 26.47 -13.13
CA GLY A 390 -11.64 26.34 -12.35
C GLY A 390 -10.59 27.35 -12.82
N ALA A 391 -9.84 27.93 -11.88
CA ALA A 391 -8.79 28.90 -12.19
C ALA A 391 -7.61 28.32 -13.00
N ASN A 392 -7.54 27.00 -13.13
CA ASN A 392 -6.56 26.30 -13.95
C ASN A 392 -7.15 24.95 -14.41
N GLN A 393 -6.49 24.32 -15.40
CA GLN A 393 -6.94 23.04 -15.96
C GLN A 393 -7.09 21.92 -14.92
N ARG A 394 -6.26 21.94 -13.86
CA ARG A 394 -6.34 20.98 -12.76
C ARG A 394 -7.68 21.12 -12.01
N MET A 395 -8.08 22.36 -11.72
CA MET A 395 -9.36 22.66 -11.08
C MET A 395 -10.54 22.37 -12.00
N ASN A 396 -10.44 22.72 -13.29
CA ASN A 396 -11.45 22.36 -14.29
C ASN A 396 -11.70 20.86 -14.30
N PHE A 397 -10.62 20.06 -14.25
CA PHE A 397 -10.73 18.61 -14.17
C PHE A 397 -11.39 18.13 -12.87
N ASP A 398 -11.15 18.79 -11.73
CA ASP A 398 -11.74 18.35 -10.45
C ASP A 398 -13.23 18.68 -10.33
N ILE A 399 -13.64 19.82 -10.88
CA ILE A 399 -15.03 20.33 -10.82
C ILE A 399 -15.93 19.70 -11.87
N ALA A 400 -15.35 19.23 -12.98
CA ALA A 400 -16.04 18.55 -14.07
C ALA A 400 -16.86 17.36 -13.55
N ASP A 401 -17.99 17.11 -14.20
CA ASP A 401 -18.74 15.89 -13.96
C ASP A 401 -17.95 14.65 -14.40
N GLU A 402 -18.47 13.47 -14.11
CA GLU A 402 -17.77 12.22 -14.43
C GLU A 402 -17.55 12.03 -15.93
N ASN A 403 -18.51 12.42 -16.77
CA ASN A 403 -18.40 12.27 -18.22
C ASN A 403 -17.36 13.23 -18.80
N ASP A 404 -17.36 14.48 -18.34
CA ASP A 404 -16.38 15.50 -18.74
C ASP A 404 -14.97 15.13 -18.26
N LYS A 405 -14.82 14.54 -17.06
CA LYS A 405 -13.55 13.97 -16.60
C LYS A 405 -13.06 12.86 -17.54
N GLN A 406 -13.94 12.00 -18.03
CA GLN A 406 -13.58 10.98 -19.00
C GLN A 406 -13.13 11.58 -20.33
N ILE A 407 -13.83 12.62 -20.82
CA ILE A 407 -13.44 13.35 -22.04
C ILE A 407 -12.04 13.95 -21.86
N LEU A 408 -11.83 14.72 -20.80
CA LEU A 408 -10.53 15.35 -20.50
C LEU A 408 -9.41 14.32 -20.31
N ALA A 409 -9.70 13.18 -19.67
CA ALA A 409 -8.72 12.10 -19.52
C ALA A 409 -8.36 11.45 -20.86
N ARG A 410 -9.31 11.29 -21.78
CA ARG A 410 -9.05 10.81 -23.16
C ARG A 410 -8.19 11.81 -23.93
N GLU A 411 -8.58 13.07 -23.96
CA GLU A 411 -7.83 14.15 -24.62
C GLU A 411 -6.39 14.24 -24.08
N LEU A 412 -6.21 14.05 -22.77
CA LEU A 412 -4.89 14.03 -22.15
C LEU A 412 -4.04 12.85 -22.63
N LEU A 413 -4.63 11.65 -22.74
CA LEU A 413 -3.94 10.45 -23.23
C LEU A 413 -3.56 10.59 -24.72
N GLU A 414 -4.42 11.20 -25.52
CA GLU A 414 -4.19 11.49 -26.95
C GLU A 414 -3.14 12.59 -27.14
N ALA A 415 -3.22 13.68 -26.38
CA ALA A 415 -2.26 14.78 -26.42
C ALA A 415 -0.87 14.35 -25.94
N GLU A 416 -0.80 13.46 -24.94
CA GLU A 416 0.45 12.82 -24.54
C GLU A 416 0.92 11.79 -25.57
N GLY A 417 0.14 11.45 -26.59
CA GLY A 417 0.48 10.44 -27.61
C GLY A 417 0.66 9.05 -27.02
N VAL A 418 -0.17 8.70 -26.01
CA VAL A 418 -0.20 7.35 -25.42
C VAL A 418 -1.07 6.44 -26.28
N VAL A 419 -2.26 6.94 -26.66
CA VAL A 419 -3.22 6.25 -27.51
C VAL A 419 -3.77 7.19 -28.58
N SER A 420 -4.34 6.63 -29.64
CA SER A 420 -5.22 7.34 -30.58
C SER A 420 -6.28 6.39 -31.13
N ILE A 421 -7.42 6.93 -31.56
CA ILE A 421 -8.39 6.18 -32.36
C ILE A 421 -8.07 6.42 -33.85
N GLU A 422 -7.82 5.35 -34.60
CA GLU A 422 -7.61 5.38 -36.04
C GLU A 422 -8.76 4.68 -36.76
N GLU A 423 -9.28 5.24 -37.85
CA GLU A 423 -10.24 4.55 -38.72
C GLU A 423 -9.49 3.80 -39.81
N ARG A 424 -9.70 2.48 -39.89
CA ARG A 424 -9.10 1.60 -40.90
C ARG A 424 -10.18 0.84 -41.64
N GLY A 425 -10.18 0.95 -42.97
CA GLY A 425 -11.09 0.18 -43.82
C GLY A 425 -10.38 -0.99 -44.47
N GLU A 426 -10.88 -2.21 -44.24
CA GLU A 426 -10.65 -3.35 -45.12
C GLU A 426 -12.02 -3.75 -45.67
N ASP A 427 -12.19 -3.73 -46.99
CA ASP A 427 -13.36 -4.23 -47.70
C ASP A 427 -14.73 -3.73 -47.18
N GLU A 428 -15.05 -2.46 -47.48
CA GLU A 428 -16.35 -1.78 -47.20
C GLU A 428 -16.72 -1.54 -45.72
N GLU A 429 -16.04 -2.15 -44.74
CA GLU A 429 -16.22 -1.87 -43.31
C GLU A 429 -15.09 -0.99 -42.74
N THR A 430 -15.41 0.25 -42.36
CA THR A 430 -14.51 1.09 -41.55
C THR A 430 -14.55 0.67 -40.09
N LYS A 431 -13.43 0.13 -39.58
CA LYS A 431 -13.23 -0.23 -38.17
C LYS A 431 -12.44 0.86 -37.45
N ARG A 432 -12.87 1.22 -36.25
CA ARG A 432 -12.15 2.12 -35.34
C ARG A 432 -11.17 1.30 -34.50
N VAL A 433 -9.89 1.58 -34.62
CA VAL A 433 -8.82 0.85 -33.92
C VAL A 433 -8.21 1.75 -32.85
N LEU A 434 -8.19 1.29 -31.60
CA LEU A 434 -7.46 1.94 -30.52
C LEU A 434 -5.97 1.57 -30.61
N VAL A 435 -5.14 2.50 -31.06
CA VAL A 435 -3.70 2.28 -31.26
C VAL A 435 -2.91 2.81 -30.07
N TRP A 436 -2.12 1.94 -29.45
CA TRP A 436 -1.23 2.25 -28.33
C TRP A 436 0.17 2.59 -28.83
N HIS A 437 0.58 3.84 -28.70
CA HIS A 437 1.83 4.36 -29.29
C HIS A 437 3.05 4.19 -28.40
N LYS A 438 2.90 4.34 -27.08
CA LYS A 438 4.00 4.22 -26.12
C LYS A 438 3.55 3.76 -24.74
N GLU A 439 4.48 3.16 -24.01
CA GLU A 439 4.31 2.93 -22.58
C GLU A 439 4.36 4.26 -21.82
N ILE A 440 3.46 4.42 -20.85
CA ILE A 440 3.47 5.56 -19.95
C ILE A 440 3.53 5.08 -18.50
N SER A 441 4.44 5.68 -17.73
CA SER A 441 4.49 5.46 -16.30
C SER A 441 3.25 6.11 -15.66
N PRO A 442 2.42 5.36 -14.90
CA PRO A 442 1.25 5.94 -14.24
C PRO A 442 1.60 7.05 -13.25
N SER A 443 2.84 7.08 -12.75
CA SER A 443 3.35 8.11 -11.84
C SER A 443 3.83 9.38 -12.54
N LYS A 444 3.89 9.40 -13.88
CA LYS A 444 4.28 10.58 -14.67
C LYS A 444 3.26 11.69 -14.44
N LYS A 445 3.74 12.91 -14.16
CA LYS A 445 2.89 14.11 -14.16
C LYS A 445 2.45 14.42 -15.58
N THR A 446 1.17 14.70 -15.73
CA THR A 446 0.51 15.08 -16.98
C THR A 446 0.48 16.61 -17.12
N GLY A 447 -0.02 17.12 -18.25
CA GLY A 447 -0.28 18.56 -18.43
C GLY A 447 -1.15 19.18 -17.32
N LEU A 448 -2.02 18.38 -16.69
CA LEU A 448 -2.89 18.78 -15.58
C LEU A 448 -2.17 18.87 -14.22
N GLN A 449 -0.85 18.68 -14.17
CA GLN A 449 -0.04 18.58 -12.93
C GLN A 449 -0.38 17.38 -12.02
N TYR A 450 -1.42 16.61 -12.34
CA TYR A 450 -1.74 15.33 -11.73
C TYR A 450 -0.84 14.22 -12.26
N GLN A 451 -0.57 13.22 -11.41
CA GLN A 451 -0.05 11.95 -11.89
C GLN A 451 -1.14 11.25 -12.71
N LEU A 452 -0.76 10.60 -13.81
CA LEU A 452 -1.73 9.97 -14.71
C LEU A 452 -2.70 9.02 -13.98
N HIS A 453 -2.20 8.23 -13.03
CA HIS A 453 -3.07 7.33 -12.26
C HIS A 453 -4.16 8.07 -11.46
N THR A 454 -3.88 9.28 -10.98
CA THR A 454 -4.87 10.10 -10.28
C THR A 454 -5.93 10.62 -11.25
N CYS A 455 -5.54 11.04 -12.47
CA CYS A 455 -6.49 11.45 -13.51
C CYS A 455 -7.42 10.28 -13.90
N LEU A 456 -6.83 9.12 -14.21
CA LEU A 456 -7.57 7.93 -14.60
C LEU A 456 -8.52 7.48 -13.49
N GLY A 457 -8.05 7.45 -12.24
CA GLY A 457 -8.87 7.05 -11.11
C GLY A 457 -10.09 7.94 -10.95
N LYS A 458 -9.88 9.27 -10.98
CA LYS A 458 -10.95 10.27 -10.88
C LYS A 458 -11.93 10.21 -12.05
N ALA A 459 -11.46 9.99 -13.28
CA ALA A 459 -12.33 9.87 -14.45
C ALA A 459 -13.21 8.61 -14.43
N LEU A 460 -12.77 7.58 -13.71
CA LEU A 460 -13.51 6.31 -13.56
C LEU A 460 -14.29 6.25 -12.24
N GLY A 461 -14.45 7.36 -11.52
CA GLY A 461 -15.19 7.39 -10.25
C GLY A 461 -14.51 6.63 -9.10
N THR A 462 -13.23 6.29 -9.24
CA THR A 462 -12.46 5.64 -8.16
C THR A 462 -11.71 6.69 -7.34
N ASP A 463 -11.66 6.51 -6.02
CA ASP A 463 -10.79 7.27 -5.12
C ASP A 463 -9.38 7.25 -5.71
N GLY A 464 -8.89 8.38 -6.24
CA GLY A 464 -7.61 8.52 -6.96
C GLY A 464 -6.32 8.22 -6.17
N LYS A 465 -6.42 7.39 -5.14
CA LYS A 465 -5.34 6.69 -4.44
C LYS A 465 -4.58 5.81 -5.43
N ARG A 466 -3.33 5.47 -5.10
CA ARG A 466 -2.35 4.78 -5.96
C ARG A 466 -2.78 3.35 -6.35
N LEU A 467 -3.77 3.22 -7.23
CA LEU A 467 -4.21 1.93 -7.76
C LEU A 467 -3.27 1.42 -8.86
N TYR A 468 -2.64 2.34 -9.59
CA TYR A 468 -1.84 2.00 -10.78
C TYR A 468 -0.38 2.36 -10.56
N THR A 469 0.46 1.33 -10.44
CA THR A 469 1.91 1.41 -10.23
C THR A 469 2.72 1.12 -11.49
N GLY A 470 2.15 0.43 -12.47
CA GLY A 470 2.81 0.08 -13.73
C GLY A 470 1.90 0.20 -14.95
N PHE A 471 2.49 0.16 -16.15
CA PHE A 471 1.77 0.28 -17.43
C PHE A 471 0.63 -0.75 -17.54
N ASN A 472 0.88 -2.01 -17.18
CA ASN A 472 -0.13 -3.06 -17.27
C ASN A 472 -1.38 -2.80 -16.43
N GLN A 473 -1.26 -2.02 -15.35
CA GLN A 473 -2.39 -1.70 -14.47
C GLN A 473 -3.26 -0.56 -14.99
N ILE A 474 -2.78 0.24 -15.96
CA ILE A 474 -3.58 1.31 -16.59
C ILE A 474 -4.29 0.86 -17.87
N ILE A 475 -3.98 -0.33 -18.39
CA ILE A 475 -4.55 -0.83 -19.64
C ILE A 475 -6.07 -0.94 -19.55
N ASP A 476 -6.58 -1.60 -18.51
CA ASP A 476 -8.02 -1.76 -18.33
C ASP A 476 -8.75 -0.44 -18.01
N PRO A 477 -8.22 0.44 -17.13
CA PRO A 477 -8.75 1.80 -16.97
C PRO A 477 -8.88 2.57 -18.30
N VAL A 478 -7.87 2.50 -19.16
CA VAL A 478 -7.92 3.16 -20.47
C VAL A 478 -8.95 2.47 -21.37
N ARG A 479 -9.02 1.14 -21.41
CA ARG A 479 -10.08 0.42 -22.15
C ARG A 479 -11.48 0.84 -21.70
N GLN A 480 -11.70 1.00 -20.41
CA GLN A 480 -12.96 1.50 -19.85
C GLN A 480 -13.27 2.92 -20.32
N LEU A 481 -12.27 3.82 -20.30
CA LEU A 481 -12.44 5.19 -20.83
C LEU A 481 -12.80 5.22 -22.32
N TYR A 482 -12.34 4.23 -23.09
CA TYR A 482 -12.60 4.13 -24.53
C TYR A 482 -13.69 3.11 -24.88
N ALA A 483 -14.42 2.58 -23.90
CA ALA A 483 -15.46 1.57 -24.15
C ALA A 483 -16.52 2.10 -25.14
N GLY A 484 -16.82 1.30 -26.17
CA GLY A 484 -17.76 1.67 -27.25
C GLY A 484 -17.21 2.66 -28.31
N LYS A 485 -15.96 3.12 -28.17
CA LYS A 485 -15.31 4.04 -29.12
C LYS A 485 -14.38 3.36 -30.13
N PHE A 486 -14.01 2.10 -29.90
CA PHE A 486 -13.18 1.30 -30.79
C PHE A 486 -13.77 -0.10 -30.96
N ASP A 487 -13.45 -0.73 -32.09
CA ASP A 487 -13.87 -2.08 -32.49
C ASP A 487 -12.73 -3.09 -32.30
N SER A 488 -11.47 -2.66 -32.40
CA SER A 488 -10.26 -3.45 -32.12
C SER A 488 -9.16 -2.61 -31.47
N GLU A 489 -8.16 -3.27 -30.87
CA GLU A 489 -7.00 -2.60 -30.25
C GLU A 489 -5.68 -3.13 -30.83
N GLU A 490 -4.70 -2.26 -30.97
CA GLU A 490 -3.39 -2.59 -31.52
C GLU A 490 -2.26 -1.83 -30.80
N GLY A 491 -1.08 -2.44 -30.73
CA GLY A 491 0.13 -1.75 -30.26
C GLY A 491 0.98 -1.29 -31.44
N ALA A 492 1.45 -0.05 -31.41
CA ALA A 492 2.31 0.53 -32.46
C ALA A 492 3.65 -0.21 -32.64
N ASN A 493 4.04 -1.03 -31.66
CA ASN A 493 5.16 -1.96 -31.80
C ASN A 493 4.87 -3.29 -31.07
N PRO A 494 5.62 -4.36 -31.37
CA PRO A 494 5.38 -5.70 -30.81
C PRO A 494 5.47 -5.77 -29.28
N HIS A 495 6.26 -4.89 -28.64
CA HIS A 495 6.36 -4.87 -27.19
C HIS A 495 5.08 -4.33 -26.56
N ILE A 496 4.57 -3.21 -27.07
CA ILE A 496 3.30 -2.64 -26.60
C ILE A 496 2.14 -3.58 -26.93
N ALA A 497 2.10 -4.10 -28.16
CA ALA A 497 1.09 -5.07 -28.58
C ALA A 497 1.05 -6.28 -27.64
N PHE A 498 2.22 -6.75 -27.20
CA PHE A 498 2.30 -7.82 -26.22
C PHE A 498 1.79 -7.41 -24.82
N GLN A 499 2.10 -6.20 -24.34
CA GLN A 499 1.65 -5.75 -23.01
C GLN A 499 0.12 -5.60 -22.95
N ILE A 500 -0.48 -5.08 -24.02
CA ILE A 500 -1.94 -4.88 -24.12
C ILE A 500 -2.69 -6.16 -24.46
N ALA A 501 -2.07 -7.12 -25.14
CA ALA A 501 -2.74 -8.36 -25.52
C ALA A 501 -3.41 -9.09 -24.33
N THR A 502 -4.53 -9.76 -24.60
CA THR A 502 -5.12 -10.73 -23.65
C THR A 502 -4.11 -11.85 -23.33
N GLU A 503 -4.28 -12.55 -22.23
CA GLU A 503 -3.36 -13.63 -21.84
C GLU A 503 -3.29 -14.74 -22.91
N GLU A 504 -4.42 -15.06 -23.55
CA GLU A 504 -4.51 -15.99 -24.68
C GLU A 504 -3.73 -15.48 -25.89
N ARG A 505 -3.85 -14.18 -26.21
CA ARG A 505 -3.12 -13.60 -27.34
C ARG A 505 -1.64 -13.49 -27.04
N LYS A 506 -1.23 -13.18 -25.80
CA LYS A 506 0.18 -13.22 -25.36
C LYS A 506 0.76 -14.63 -25.52
N LYS A 507 0.03 -15.67 -25.10
CA LYS A 507 0.40 -17.07 -25.33
C LYS A 507 0.64 -17.32 -26.82
N GLU A 508 -0.30 -16.92 -27.66
CA GLU A 508 -0.17 -17.11 -29.11
C GLU A 508 1.01 -16.35 -29.72
N MET A 509 1.27 -15.10 -29.30
CA MET A 509 2.44 -14.33 -29.76
C MET A 509 3.76 -15.02 -29.39
N VAL A 510 3.86 -15.62 -28.19
CA VAL A 510 5.05 -16.40 -27.80
C VAL A 510 5.16 -17.68 -28.64
N ARG A 511 4.04 -18.35 -28.97
CA ARG A 511 4.04 -19.51 -29.87
C ARG A 511 4.46 -19.13 -31.29
N GLU A 512 3.92 -18.04 -31.85
CA GLU A 512 4.31 -17.50 -33.15
C GLU A 512 5.81 -17.18 -33.18
N LEU A 513 6.36 -16.59 -32.11
CA LEU A 513 7.79 -16.34 -31.99
C LEU A 513 8.62 -17.63 -31.96
N LEU A 514 8.18 -18.63 -31.19
CA LEU A 514 8.84 -19.94 -31.11
C LEU A 514 8.81 -20.69 -32.45
N LYS A 515 7.70 -20.58 -33.20
CA LYS A 515 7.56 -21.16 -34.55
C LYS A 515 8.42 -20.40 -35.57
N ALA A 516 8.42 -19.07 -35.54
CA ALA A 516 9.21 -18.24 -36.45
C ALA A 516 10.72 -18.43 -36.25
N GLU A 517 11.13 -18.62 -35.00
CA GLU A 517 12.49 -18.99 -34.65
C GLU A 517 12.74 -20.49 -34.81
N ASP A 518 11.81 -21.30 -35.33
CA ASP A 518 11.96 -22.74 -35.59
C ASP A 518 12.52 -23.50 -34.35
N VAL A 519 11.98 -23.18 -33.17
CA VAL A 519 12.35 -23.81 -31.88
C VAL A 519 11.49 -25.04 -31.64
N VAL A 520 10.18 -24.89 -31.87
CA VAL A 520 9.19 -25.96 -31.79
C VAL A 520 8.21 -25.89 -32.96
N CYS A 521 7.72 -27.04 -33.40
CA CYS A 521 6.57 -27.15 -34.30
C CYS A 521 5.64 -28.28 -33.84
N ILE A 522 4.36 -28.21 -34.23
CA ILE A 522 3.42 -29.30 -34.03
C ILE A 522 3.28 -30.02 -35.37
N GLU A 523 3.53 -31.33 -35.39
CA GLU A 523 3.36 -32.19 -36.54
C GLU A 523 2.25 -33.20 -36.27
N GLU A 524 1.34 -33.40 -37.22
CA GLU A 524 0.37 -34.50 -37.15
C GLU A 524 1.00 -35.75 -37.77
N ARG A 525 1.14 -36.83 -36.99
CA ARG A 525 1.71 -38.11 -37.42
C ARG A 525 0.75 -39.25 -37.11
N GLY A 526 0.61 -40.20 -38.03
CA GLY A 526 -0.28 -41.35 -37.88
C GLY A 526 -0.69 -41.93 -39.24
N GLU A 527 -0.92 -43.23 -39.29
CA GLU A 527 -1.59 -43.90 -40.40
C GLU A 527 -3.06 -44.12 -39.99
N HIS A 528 -4.01 -43.74 -40.86
CA HIS A 528 -5.48 -43.74 -40.63
C HIS A 528 -6.06 -42.54 -39.86
N GLU A 529 -7.33 -42.61 -39.44
CA GLU A 529 -8.14 -41.50 -38.89
C GLU A 529 -7.63 -40.96 -37.54
N GLU A 530 -6.75 -41.69 -36.85
CA GLU A 530 -6.12 -41.28 -35.60
C GLU A 530 -4.77 -40.59 -35.88
N LYS A 531 -4.81 -39.27 -36.09
CA LYS A 531 -3.60 -38.46 -36.18
C LYS A 531 -3.18 -37.99 -34.78
N GLU A 532 -1.96 -38.33 -34.39
CA GLU A 532 -1.33 -37.87 -33.16
C GLU A 532 -0.60 -36.54 -33.41
N ARG A 533 -0.82 -35.54 -32.55
CA ARG A 533 -0.13 -34.24 -32.61
C ARG A 533 1.17 -34.34 -31.81
N VAL A 534 2.29 -34.21 -32.49
CA VAL A 534 3.62 -34.33 -31.91
C VAL A 534 4.27 -32.94 -31.80
N LEU A 535 4.63 -32.53 -30.58
CA LEU A 535 5.46 -31.34 -30.36
C LEU A 535 6.92 -31.69 -30.63
N VAL A 536 7.46 -31.22 -31.76
CA VAL A 536 8.83 -31.50 -32.18
C VAL A 536 9.75 -30.34 -31.80
N TRP A 537 10.72 -30.61 -30.94
CA TRP A 537 11.78 -29.69 -30.54
C TRP A 537 12.93 -29.72 -31.54
N ARG A 538 13.09 -28.63 -32.30
CA ARG A 538 14.05 -28.56 -33.41
C ARG A 538 15.41 -28.02 -32.98
N LYS A 539 15.43 -26.96 -32.18
CA LYS A 539 16.67 -26.34 -31.69
C LYS A 539 16.49 -25.56 -30.38
N PRO A 540 17.58 -25.27 -29.65
CA PRO A 540 17.47 -24.53 -28.40
C PRO A 540 17.30 -23.03 -28.66
N ILE A 541 16.59 -22.34 -27.76
CA ILE A 541 16.45 -20.89 -27.75
C ILE A 541 17.22 -20.27 -26.57
N ASN A 542 17.99 -19.21 -26.83
CA ASN A 542 18.64 -18.44 -25.76
C ASN A 542 17.61 -17.48 -25.13
N PRO A 543 17.23 -17.65 -23.84
CA PRO A 543 16.22 -16.81 -23.19
C PRO A 543 16.63 -15.34 -23.04
N ASN A 544 17.94 -15.04 -23.06
CA ASN A 544 18.48 -13.70 -22.89
C ASN A 544 18.65 -12.94 -24.21
N LYS A 545 18.33 -13.56 -25.35
CA LYS A 545 18.41 -12.92 -26.67
C LYS A 545 17.08 -12.25 -27.02
N LYS A 546 17.14 -11.17 -27.81
CA LYS A 546 15.99 -10.54 -28.46
C LYS A 546 15.79 -11.18 -29.83
N TYR A 547 14.55 -11.44 -30.21
CA TYR A 547 14.22 -12.15 -31.46
C TYR A 547 13.29 -11.32 -32.33
N GLY A 548 13.49 -11.39 -33.65
CA GLY A 548 12.73 -10.60 -34.63
C GLY A 548 12.60 -9.11 -34.27
N GLN A 549 11.35 -8.65 -34.29
CA GLN A 549 10.94 -7.26 -34.01
C GLN A 549 10.72 -6.96 -32.51
N TYR A 550 10.94 -7.93 -31.62
CA TYR A 550 10.67 -7.78 -30.20
C TYR A 550 11.78 -6.99 -29.48
N GLN A 551 11.40 -5.97 -28.72
CA GLN A 551 12.35 -5.09 -28.04
C GLN A 551 12.90 -5.65 -26.72
N SER A 552 12.21 -6.61 -26.10
CA SER A 552 12.65 -7.27 -24.87
C SER A 552 13.29 -8.64 -25.14
N THR A 553 14.01 -9.17 -24.16
CA THR A 553 14.56 -10.54 -24.23
C THR A 553 13.44 -11.58 -24.12
N PHE A 554 13.58 -12.74 -24.76
CA PHE A 554 12.56 -13.80 -24.77
C PHE A 554 12.04 -14.17 -23.38
N LYS A 555 12.93 -14.22 -22.37
CA LYS A 555 12.56 -14.50 -20.98
C LYS A 555 11.52 -13.55 -20.37
N ILE A 556 11.46 -12.30 -20.84
CA ILE A 556 10.49 -11.32 -20.34
C ILE A 556 9.10 -11.69 -20.88
N TYR A 557 8.99 -11.96 -22.18
CA TYR A 557 7.73 -12.37 -22.80
C TYR A 557 7.23 -13.71 -22.25
N LEU A 558 8.11 -14.71 -22.16
CA LEU A 558 7.75 -16.01 -21.61
C LEU A 558 7.38 -15.92 -20.13
N GLY A 559 8.12 -15.15 -19.33
CA GLY A 559 7.80 -14.95 -17.91
C GLY A 559 6.44 -14.29 -17.69
N ASN A 560 6.11 -13.28 -18.49
CA ASN A 560 4.80 -12.64 -18.43
C ASN A 560 3.67 -13.65 -18.72
N VAL A 561 3.80 -14.48 -19.77
CA VAL A 561 2.81 -15.53 -20.08
C VAL A 561 2.73 -16.61 -18.99
N ALA A 562 3.86 -16.94 -18.37
CA ALA A 562 3.94 -17.96 -17.34
C ALA A 562 3.49 -17.47 -15.96
N GLY A 563 3.18 -16.19 -15.79
CA GLY A 563 2.91 -15.59 -14.47
C GLY A 563 4.13 -15.56 -13.55
N VAL A 564 5.34 -15.67 -14.09
CA VAL A 564 6.60 -15.69 -13.32
C VAL A 564 7.36 -14.40 -13.61
N SER A 565 7.80 -13.69 -12.57
CA SER A 565 8.64 -12.49 -12.75
C SER A 565 9.97 -12.87 -13.46
N GLY A 566 10.00 -12.73 -14.79
CA GLY A 566 10.98 -13.37 -15.69
C GLY A 566 12.43 -12.90 -15.55
N GLN A 567 12.79 -12.12 -14.53
CA GLN A 567 14.15 -11.60 -14.36
C GLN A 567 15.12 -12.58 -13.69
N LYS A 568 14.68 -13.48 -12.80
CA LYS A 568 15.60 -14.32 -12.00
C LYS A 568 15.65 -15.81 -12.39
N SER A 569 14.61 -16.37 -13.01
CA SER A 569 14.49 -17.83 -13.23
C SER A 569 15.04 -18.33 -14.58
N TYR A 570 15.10 -17.50 -15.61
CA TYR A 570 15.38 -17.95 -16.98
C TYR A 570 16.79 -17.63 -17.45
N THR A 571 17.76 -18.43 -17.02
CA THR A 571 19.18 -18.26 -17.37
C THR A 571 19.64 -19.15 -18.53
N SER A 572 18.93 -20.25 -18.81
CA SER A 572 19.30 -21.26 -19.81
C SER A 572 18.09 -21.79 -20.58
N PHE A 573 18.32 -22.50 -21.68
CA PHE A 573 17.25 -23.20 -22.40
C PHE A 573 16.52 -24.20 -21.49
N GLY A 574 17.25 -25.01 -20.72
CA GLY A 574 16.67 -25.92 -19.73
C GLY A 574 15.68 -25.26 -18.77
N SER A 575 15.94 -24.03 -18.34
CA SER A 575 15.07 -23.31 -17.39
C SER A 575 13.72 -22.83 -17.94
N ILE A 576 13.53 -22.86 -19.26
CA ILE A 576 12.29 -22.39 -19.92
C ILE A 576 11.45 -23.53 -20.53
N ILE A 577 11.99 -24.75 -20.58
CA ILE A 577 11.34 -25.91 -21.24
C ILE A 577 9.97 -26.19 -20.63
N GLU A 578 9.87 -26.22 -19.31
CA GLU A 578 8.61 -26.52 -18.62
C GLU A 578 7.53 -25.49 -18.93
N HIS A 579 7.89 -24.21 -19.01
CA HIS A 579 6.93 -23.16 -19.38
C HIS A 579 6.51 -23.21 -20.84
N ILE A 580 7.40 -23.66 -21.74
CA ILE A 580 7.04 -23.92 -23.13
C ILE A 580 6.10 -25.14 -23.19
N ARG A 581 6.32 -26.20 -22.40
CA ARG A 581 5.36 -27.32 -22.32
C ARG A 581 4.00 -26.85 -21.85
N THR A 582 3.93 -26.07 -20.76
CA THR A 582 2.68 -25.47 -20.28
C THR A 582 2.01 -24.61 -21.35
N LEU A 583 2.80 -23.85 -22.12
CA LEU A 583 2.27 -23.03 -23.22
C LEU A 583 1.60 -23.86 -24.33
N TYR A 584 2.02 -25.12 -24.50
CA TYR A 584 1.55 -26.02 -25.54
C TYR A 584 0.70 -27.18 -25.02
N GLN A 585 0.40 -27.27 -23.71
CA GLN A 585 -0.15 -28.45 -23.04
C GLN A 585 -1.41 -29.05 -23.71
N ASP A 586 -2.25 -28.22 -24.34
CA ASP A 586 -3.50 -28.67 -24.99
C ASP A 586 -3.37 -28.87 -26.51
N LEU A 587 -2.18 -28.65 -27.06
CA LEU A 587 -1.92 -28.61 -28.50
C LEU A 587 -1.11 -29.82 -29.01
N TYR A 588 -0.59 -30.67 -28.13
CA TYR A 588 0.14 -31.88 -28.50
C TYR A 588 -0.22 -33.05 -27.59
N ASP A 589 -0.06 -34.25 -28.13
CA ASP A 589 -0.33 -35.52 -27.45
C ASP A 589 0.99 -36.18 -26.98
N ARG A 590 2.08 -36.01 -27.73
CA ARG A 590 3.44 -36.42 -27.34
C ARG A 590 4.53 -35.42 -27.74
N GLU A 591 5.70 -35.49 -27.11
CA GLU A 591 6.86 -34.66 -27.45
C GLU A 591 8.00 -35.50 -28.08
N GLU A 592 8.71 -34.90 -29.04
CA GLU A 592 9.90 -35.48 -29.68
C GLU A 592 10.98 -34.42 -29.86
N ALA A 593 12.24 -34.83 -29.96
CA ALA A 593 13.35 -33.93 -30.30
C ALA A 593 14.03 -34.40 -31.59
N GLU A 594 14.41 -33.46 -32.46
CA GLU A 594 15.06 -33.79 -33.74
C GLU A 594 16.46 -34.39 -33.56
N ASN A 595 17.12 -34.12 -32.43
CA ASN A 595 18.44 -34.65 -32.15
C ASN A 595 18.62 -34.99 -30.66
N ILE A 596 19.57 -35.90 -30.38
CA ILE A 596 19.83 -36.40 -29.01
C ILE A 596 20.25 -35.29 -28.04
N ASP A 597 20.86 -34.20 -28.53
CA ASP A 597 21.31 -33.12 -27.65
C ASP A 597 20.10 -32.33 -27.16
N MET A 598 19.10 -32.14 -28.01
CA MET A 598 17.80 -31.57 -27.66
C MET A 598 16.98 -32.52 -26.80
N GLU A 599 16.93 -33.81 -27.16
CA GLU A 599 16.29 -34.85 -26.34
C GLU A 599 16.86 -34.83 -24.92
N PHE A 600 18.18 -34.71 -24.82
CA PHE A 600 18.85 -34.60 -23.53
C PHE A 600 18.49 -33.30 -22.79
N GLU A 601 18.37 -32.14 -23.45
CA GLU A 601 18.00 -30.90 -22.75
C GLU A 601 16.55 -30.94 -22.23
N ILE A 602 15.61 -31.45 -23.03
CA ILE A 602 14.17 -31.51 -22.70
C ILE A 602 13.84 -32.63 -21.72
N ALA A 603 14.62 -33.72 -21.70
CA ALA A 603 14.40 -34.83 -20.79
C ALA A 603 14.35 -34.38 -19.33
N ASP A 604 13.48 -35.01 -18.54
CA ASP A 604 13.51 -34.88 -17.09
C ASP A 604 14.83 -35.45 -16.52
N GLU A 605 15.12 -35.21 -15.24
CA GLU A 605 16.36 -35.69 -14.61
C GLU A 605 16.48 -37.23 -14.62
N THR A 606 15.36 -37.96 -14.65
CA THR A 606 15.33 -39.43 -14.67
C THR A 606 15.74 -39.94 -16.05
N ARG A 607 15.14 -39.42 -17.12
CA ARG A 607 15.46 -39.76 -18.50
C ARG A 607 16.84 -39.27 -18.89
N LYS A 608 17.28 -38.10 -18.41
CA LYS A 608 18.68 -37.65 -18.55
C LYS A 608 19.66 -38.67 -17.99
N LYS A 609 19.40 -39.19 -16.78
CA LYS A 609 20.22 -40.24 -16.19
C LYS A 609 20.22 -41.49 -17.05
N GLU A 610 19.06 -41.93 -17.51
CA GLU A 610 18.92 -43.11 -18.36
C GLU A 610 19.66 -42.95 -19.70
N MET A 611 19.51 -41.83 -20.41
CA MET A 611 20.24 -41.53 -21.64
C MET A 611 21.75 -41.55 -21.42
N VAL A 612 22.24 -41.00 -20.30
CA VAL A 612 23.66 -41.09 -19.94
C VAL A 612 24.05 -42.54 -19.67
N ARG A 613 23.21 -43.35 -19.00
CA ARG A 613 23.46 -44.79 -18.80
C ARG A 613 23.54 -45.54 -20.13
N GLU A 614 22.61 -45.28 -21.05
CA GLU A 614 22.57 -45.87 -22.39
C GLU A 614 23.81 -45.50 -23.19
N LEU A 615 24.22 -44.23 -23.16
CA LEU A 615 25.44 -43.75 -23.81
C LEU A 615 26.70 -44.38 -23.21
N LEU A 616 26.82 -44.44 -21.88
CA LEU A 616 27.96 -45.06 -21.21
C LEU A 616 28.06 -46.56 -21.51
N LYS A 617 26.91 -47.26 -21.65
CA LYS A 617 26.86 -48.65 -22.09
C LYS A 617 27.23 -48.80 -23.57
N ALA A 618 26.68 -47.97 -24.45
CA ALA A 618 26.94 -48.01 -25.89
C ALA A 618 28.41 -47.72 -26.23
N GLU A 619 29.04 -46.79 -25.50
CA GLU A 619 30.47 -46.46 -25.63
C GLU A 619 31.39 -47.50 -24.97
N GLY A 620 30.82 -48.51 -24.31
CA GLY A 620 31.55 -49.53 -23.58
C GLY A 620 32.37 -48.94 -22.42
N VAL A 621 31.90 -47.85 -21.80
CA VAL A 621 32.53 -47.28 -20.60
C VAL A 621 32.21 -48.12 -19.39
N VAL A 622 30.93 -48.48 -19.22
CA VAL A 622 30.44 -49.30 -18.13
C VAL A 622 29.48 -50.37 -18.62
N SER A 623 29.40 -51.49 -17.91
CA SER A 623 28.37 -52.51 -18.10
C SER A 623 27.87 -53.02 -16.74
N LEU A 624 26.60 -53.42 -16.68
CA LEU A 624 26.05 -54.13 -15.51
C LEU A 624 26.07 -55.63 -15.81
N GLU A 625 26.71 -56.40 -14.95
CA GLU A 625 26.75 -57.87 -15.03
C GLU A 625 26.16 -58.46 -13.74
N GLU A 626 25.37 -59.52 -13.85
CA GLU A 626 24.96 -60.30 -12.67
C GLU A 626 26.02 -61.37 -12.40
N ARG A 627 26.68 -61.28 -11.24
CA ARG A 627 27.67 -62.27 -10.78
C ARG A 627 27.19 -62.87 -9.46
N GLY A 628 27.34 -64.18 -9.31
CA GLY A 628 27.00 -64.88 -8.07
C GLY A 628 27.91 -66.07 -7.85
N GLU A 629 28.42 -66.20 -6.63
CA GLU A 629 28.91 -67.47 -6.07
C GLU A 629 27.94 -67.84 -4.95
N TYR A 630 27.23 -68.95 -5.13
CA TYR A 630 26.20 -69.51 -4.23
C TYR A 630 24.97 -68.62 -3.98
N GLU A 631 23.83 -69.02 -4.56
CA GLU A 631 22.43 -68.57 -4.39
C GLU A 631 22.08 -67.06 -4.41
N GLU A 632 22.98 -66.14 -4.08
CA GLU A 632 22.80 -64.69 -4.22
C GLU A 632 23.40 -64.19 -5.54
N LYS A 633 22.54 -63.81 -6.49
CA LYS A 633 22.95 -63.04 -7.68
C LYS A 633 23.09 -61.57 -7.28
N LYS A 634 24.31 -61.01 -7.40
CA LYS A 634 24.58 -59.59 -7.16
C LYS A 634 24.82 -58.88 -8.49
N ARG A 635 24.28 -57.67 -8.63
CA ARG A 635 24.51 -56.81 -9.80
C ARG A 635 25.82 -56.07 -9.59
N VAL A 636 26.76 -56.26 -10.51
CA VAL A 636 28.09 -55.66 -10.47
C VAL A 636 28.21 -54.63 -11.60
N LEU A 637 28.53 -53.38 -11.24
CA LEU A 637 28.88 -52.35 -12.22
C LEU A 637 30.36 -52.52 -12.59
N ILE A 638 30.62 -52.83 -13.86
CA ILE A 638 31.96 -53.07 -14.39
C ILE A 638 32.42 -51.89 -15.23
N TRP A 639 33.57 -51.32 -14.87
CA TRP A 639 34.25 -50.28 -15.64
C TRP A 639 35.15 -50.91 -16.71
N LYS A 640 34.78 -50.72 -17.98
CA LYS A 640 35.42 -51.36 -19.15
C LYS A 640 36.40 -50.45 -19.88
N LYS A 641 36.24 -49.12 -19.77
CA LYS A 641 37.08 -48.16 -20.49
C LYS A 641 37.32 -46.88 -19.70
N GLU A 642 38.57 -46.43 -19.69
CA GLU A 642 38.95 -45.14 -19.09
C GLU A 642 38.44 -43.98 -19.97
N ILE A 643 37.69 -43.05 -19.40
CA ILE A 643 37.34 -41.79 -20.08
C ILE A 643 38.54 -40.84 -19.95
N CYS A 644 39.48 -40.92 -20.88
CA CYS A 644 40.60 -39.98 -20.91
C CYS A 644 40.15 -38.65 -21.58
N PRO A 645 40.09 -37.51 -20.87
CA PRO A 645 39.55 -36.26 -21.40
C PRO A 645 40.38 -35.64 -22.51
N GLN A 646 41.68 -35.97 -22.55
CA GLN A 646 42.67 -35.30 -23.39
C GLN A 646 42.97 -36.05 -24.69
N LYS A 647 42.65 -37.35 -24.78
CA LYS A 647 42.86 -38.11 -26.01
C LYS A 647 41.65 -37.88 -26.93
N LYS A 648 41.87 -37.27 -28.10
CA LYS A 648 40.89 -37.19 -29.21
C LYS A 648 40.52 -38.60 -29.70
N HIS A 649 39.74 -39.33 -28.92
CA HIS A 649 39.19 -40.61 -29.34
C HIS A 649 37.80 -40.37 -29.94
N GLY A 650 37.74 -40.11 -31.25
CA GLY A 650 36.50 -40.09 -32.02
C GLY A 650 35.48 -39.00 -31.67
N ILE A 651 34.48 -38.84 -32.56
CA ILE A 651 33.38 -37.86 -32.47
C ILE A 651 32.53 -38.08 -31.20
N TYR A 652 32.47 -39.33 -30.72
CA TYR A 652 31.66 -39.71 -29.57
C TYR A 652 32.21 -39.25 -28.22
N SER A 653 33.54 -39.12 -28.05
CA SER A 653 34.11 -38.70 -26.76
C SER A 653 33.83 -37.23 -26.42
N THR A 654 33.75 -36.35 -27.42
CA THR A 654 33.45 -34.93 -27.21
C THR A 654 31.98 -34.72 -26.87
N ARG A 655 31.09 -35.51 -27.49
CA ARG A 655 29.65 -35.50 -27.23
C ARG A 655 29.33 -36.07 -25.85
N LEU A 656 29.87 -37.25 -25.52
CA LEU A 656 29.70 -37.86 -24.20
C LEU A 656 30.21 -36.93 -23.09
N GLN A 657 31.36 -36.28 -23.27
CA GLN A 657 31.87 -35.29 -22.31
C GLN A 657 30.93 -34.09 -22.17
N SER A 658 30.37 -33.58 -23.27
CA SER A 658 29.42 -32.47 -23.22
C SER A 658 28.14 -32.85 -22.47
N LEU A 659 27.59 -34.03 -22.73
CA LEU A 659 26.38 -34.54 -22.08
C LEU A 659 26.63 -34.87 -20.61
N LEU A 660 27.76 -35.49 -20.26
CA LEU A 660 28.15 -35.73 -18.87
C LEU A 660 28.32 -34.43 -18.09
N ARG A 661 29.00 -33.42 -18.67
CA ARG A 661 29.14 -32.11 -18.03
C ARG A 661 27.78 -31.46 -17.73
N ARG A 662 26.84 -31.57 -18.67
CA ARG A 662 25.48 -31.03 -18.53
C ARG A 662 24.66 -31.82 -17.51
N ALA A 663 24.63 -33.15 -17.61
CA ALA A 663 23.92 -34.04 -16.67
C ALA A 663 24.37 -33.85 -15.22
N LEU A 664 25.67 -33.68 -15.03
CA LEU A 664 26.30 -33.70 -13.71
C LEU A 664 26.50 -32.28 -13.14
N ARG A 665 26.06 -31.24 -13.86
CA ARG A 665 26.19 -29.81 -13.51
C ARG A 665 27.60 -29.39 -13.11
N ILE A 666 28.63 -30.00 -13.70
CA ILE A 666 30.02 -29.74 -13.33
C ILE A 666 30.50 -28.49 -14.09
N GLY A 667 30.67 -27.37 -13.38
CA GLY A 667 31.13 -26.10 -13.95
C GLY A 667 32.64 -26.07 -14.23
N GLY A 668 33.05 -25.63 -15.43
CA GLY A 668 34.45 -25.37 -15.79
C GLY A 668 34.82 -25.80 -17.22
N HIS A 669 35.63 -24.98 -17.91
CA HIS A 669 36.13 -25.29 -19.26
C HIS A 669 37.36 -26.22 -19.25
N ASP A 670 38.05 -26.35 -18.12
CA ASP A 670 39.28 -27.12 -18.02
C ASP A 670 39.06 -28.64 -18.14
N ALA A 671 40.10 -29.36 -18.54
CA ALA A 671 40.09 -30.81 -18.65
C ALA A 671 39.78 -31.45 -17.28
N MET A 672 38.63 -32.11 -17.15
CA MET A 672 38.25 -32.81 -15.92
C MET A 672 39.11 -34.04 -15.72
N PRO A 673 39.85 -34.22 -14.61
CA PRO A 673 40.49 -35.49 -14.30
C PRO A 673 39.44 -36.61 -14.28
N PHE A 674 39.78 -37.82 -14.75
CA PHE A 674 38.88 -38.98 -14.73
C PHE A 674 38.20 -39.17 -13.36
N ALA A 675 38.95 -38.99 -12.27
CA ALA A 675 38.47 -39.01 -10.89
C ALA A 675 37.26 -38.09 -10.61
N SER A 676 37.15 -36.93 -11.27
CA SER A 676 36.03 -36.00 -11.06
C SER A 676 34.72 -36.42 -11.74
N ILE A 677 34.78 -37.43 -12.62
CA ILE A 677 33.62 -37.96 -13.35
C ILE A 677 33.12 -39.27 -12.72
N ILE A 678 33.98 -39.97 -11.97
CA ILE A 678 33.65 -41.24 -11.32
C ILE A 678 32.48 -41.09 -10.35
N ASP A 679 32.58 -40.20 -9.36
CA ASP A 679 31.54 -40.09 -8.33
C ASP A 679 30.17 -39.68 -8.90
N PRO A 680 30.08 -38.73 -9.84
CA PRO A 680 28.82 -38.46 -10.54
C PRO A 680 28.24 -39.66 -11.31
N ILE A 681 29.08 -40.46 -11.99
CA ILE A 681 28.63 -41.70 -12.64
C ILE A 681 28.20 -42.75 -11.61
N ARG A 682 28.89 -42.85 -10.46
CA ARG A 682 28.45 -43.72 -9.36
C ARG A 682 27.08 -43.32 -8.86
N THR A 683 26.86 -42.04 -8.58
CA THR A 683 25.53 -41.50 -8.20
C THR A 683 24.48 -41.80 -9.27
N LEU A 684 24.86 -41.79 -10.55
CA LEU A 684 23.99 -42.12 -11.67
C LEU A 684 23.60 -43.61 -11.71
N TYR A 685 24.37 -44.51 -11.12
CA TYR A 685 24.10 -45.96 -11.10
C TYR A 685 23.77 -46.51 -9.71
N GLN A 686 23.84 -45.70 -8.65
CA GLN A 686 23.79 -46.12 -7.24
C GLN A 686 22.57 -46.98 -6.88
N ASP A 687 21.48 -46.80 -7.62
CA ASP A 687 20.21 -47.51 -7.53
C ASP A 687 20.17 -48.86 -8.28
N LEU A 688 21.22 -49.23 -9.01
CA LEU A 688 21.22 -50.34 -9.97
C LEU A 688 22.31 -51.41 -9.75
N TYR A 689 23.24 -51.24 -8.81
CA TYR A 689 24.30 -52.21 -8.53
C TYR A 689 24.54 -52.41 -7.03
N ASP A 690 24.98 -53.62 -6.66
CA ASP A 690 25.34 -54.01 -5.30
C ASP A 690 26.85 -53.89 -5.04
N ARG A 691 27.66 -53.98 -6.11
CA ARG A 691 29.14 -53.96 -6.05
C ARG A 691 29.75 -53.33 -7.32
N GLU A 692 30.96 -52.76 -7.22
CA GLU A 692 31.73 -52.24 -8.37
C GLU A 692 32.99 -53.07 -8.63
N GLU A 693 33.31 -53.29 -9.91
CA GLU A 693 34.54 -53.93 -10.38
C GLU A 693 35.13 -53.18 -11.59
N ALA A 694 36.43 -53.32 -11.85
CA ALA A 694 37.07 -52.73 -13.02
C ALA A 694 37.97 -53.74 -13.73
N GLU A 695 38.02 -53.64 -15.05
CA GLU A 695 38.76 -54.61 -15.90
C GLU A 695 40.25 -54.26 -16.07
N ASN A 696 40.66 -53.04 -15.71
CA ASN A 696 42.04 -52.58 -15.83
C ASN A 696 42.60 -52.20 -14.45
N ILE A 697 43.82 -52.62 -14.15
CA ILE A 697 44.58 -52.28 -12.93
C ILE A 697 44.62 -50.77 -12.68
N ASP A 698 44.77 -49.94 -13.71
CA ASP A 698 44.79 -48.48 -13.54
C ASP A 698 43.42 -47.94 -13.07
N MET A 699 42.32 -48.52 -13.55
CA MET A 699 40.96 -48.17 -13.12
C MET A 699 40.62 -48.79 -11.76
N GLU A 700 41.03 -50.02 -11.50
CA GLU A 700 40.92 -50.68 -10.19
C GLU A 700 41.67 -49.88 -9.14
N PHE A 701 42.86 -49.36 -9.50
CA PHE A 701 43.62 -48.47 -8.67
C PHE A 701 42.85 -47.18 -8.40
N GLU A 702 42.25 -46.51 -9.39
CA GLU A 702 41.48 -45.28 -9.17
C GLU A 702 40.22 -45.51 -8.30
N LEU A 703 39.53 -46.65 -8.48
CA LEU A 703 38.30 -46.99 -7.76
C LEU A 703 38.53 -47.55 -6.35
N ALA A 704 39.73 -48.07 -6.07
CA ALA A 704 40.09 -48.62 -4.77
C ALA A 704 40.03 -47.56 -3.66
N ASP A 705 39.60 -47.99 -2.47
CA ASP A 705 39.73 -47.19 -1.26
C ASP A 705 41.23 -46.93 -0.94
N ALA A 706 41.48 -46.01 0.00
CA ALA A 706 42.84 -45.61 0.34
C ALA A 706 43.70 -46.82 0.74
N ASP A 707 43.17 -47.79 1.48
CA ASP A 707 43.96 -48.90 2.01
C ASP A 707 44.23 -49.98 0.96
N LYS A 708 43.26 -50.23 0.06
CA LYS A 708 43.45 -51.07 -1.11
C LYS A 708 44.43 -50.45 -2.11
N LYS A 709 44.37 -49.12 -2.33
CA LYS A 709 45.39 -48.38 -3.11
C LYS A 709 46.78 -48.58 -2.52
N LYS A 710 46.94 -48.37 -1.21
CA LYS A 710 48.21 -48.60 -0.50
C LYS A 710 48.70 -50.04 -0.68
N SER A 711 47.82 -51.03 -0.54
CA SER A 711 48.13 -52.45 -0.74
C SER A 711 48.56 -52.77 -2.17
N MET A 712 47.90 -52.19 -3.18
CA MET A 712 48.26 -52.37 -4.59
C MET A 712 49.63 -51.75 -4.90
N VAL A 713 49.90 -50.53 -4.43
CA VAL A 713 51.23 -49.90 -4.55
C VAL A 713 52.30 -50.77 -3.88
N ARG A 714 51.99 -51.29 -2.68
CA ARG A 714 52.87 -52.19 -1.92
C ARG A 714 53.26 -53.42 -2.74
N LYS A 715 52.28 -54.16 -3.25
CA LYS A 715 52.50 -55.35 -4.09
C LYS A 715 53.26 -55.04 -5.37
N LEU A 716 53.02 -53.87 -5.97
CA LEU A 716 53.76 -53.43 -7.17
C LEU A 716 55.23 -53.13 -6.86
N LEU A 717 55.51 -52.44 -5.75
CA LEU A 717 56.87 -52.17 -5.30
C LEU A 717 57.64 -53.46 -4.99
N GLU A 718 56.97 -54.44 -4.37
CA GLU A 718 57.52 -55.78 -4.14
C GLU A 718 57.76 -56.56 -5.42
N LYS A 719 56.76 -56.62 -6.32
CA LYS A 719 56.83 -57.35 -7.58
C LYS A 719 57.92 -56.82 -8.51
N GLU A 720 58.07 -55.50 -8.58
CA GLU A 720 59.11 -54.84 -9.38
C GLU A 720 60.50 -54.92 -8.69
N GLY A 721 60.55 -55.44 -7.46
CA GLY A 721 61.77 -55.65 -6.69
C GLY A 721 62.41 -54.36 -6.17
N PHE A 722 61.61 -53.31 -5.93
CA PHE A 722 62.09 -52.08 -5.29
C PHE A 722 62.30 -52.28 -3.79
N VAL A 723 61.39 -53.02 -3.16
CA VAL A 723 61.42 -53.34 -1.73
C VAL A 723 61.01 -54.80 -1.53
N SER A 724 61.45 -55.42 -0.45
CA SER A 724 60.88 -56.67 0.05
C SER A 724 60.88 -56.67 1.56
N VAL A 725 59.92 -57.33 2.18
CA VAL A 725 59.96 -57.59 3.62
C VAL A 725 60.57 -58.97 3.82
N GLU A 726 61.68 -59.04 4.54
CA GLU A 726 62.39 -60.27 4.87
C GLU A 726 62.29 -60.55 6.37
N GLU A 727 62.36 -61.82 6.78
CA GLU A 727 62.46 -62.19 8.20
C GLU A 727 63.95 -62.22 8.59
N GLY A 728 64.32 -61.35 9.54
CA GLY A 728 65.67 -61.29 10.09
C GLY A 728 65.94 -62.43 11.10
N GLU A 729 67.16 -62.46 11.64
CA GLU A 729 67.67 -63.55 12.49
C GLU A 729 66.88 -63.76 13.81
N GLU A 730 66.00 -62.83 14.18
CA GLU A 730 65.19 -62.88 15.41
C GLU A 730 63.66 -62.87 15.17
N ASN A 731 63.19 -63.30 13.99
CA ASN A 731 61.79 -63.17 13.53
C ASN A 731 61.30 -61.71 13.40
N GLU A 732 62.20 -60.73 13.44
CA GLU A 732 61.87 -59.34 13.13
C GLU A 732 61.63 -59.20 11.62
N ARG A 733 60.59 -58.46 11.24
CA ARG A 733 60.32 -58.17 9.82
C ARG A 733 61.17 -56.97 9.41
N VAL A 734 62.09 -57.17 8.48
CA VAL A 734 62.99 -56.13 7.98
C VAL A 734 62.53 -55.68 6.61
N LEU A 735 62.29 -54.38 6.42
CA LEU A 735 62.05 -53.82 5.09
C LEU A 735 63.39 -53.60 4.39
N VAL A 736 63.66 -54.38 3.35
CA VAL A 736 64.90 -54.36 2.57
C VAL A 736 64.67 -53.64 1.24
N TRP A 737 65.45 -52.60 0.97
CA TRP A 737 65.44 -51.91 -0.33
C TRP A 737 66.33 -52.62 -1.33
N LYS A 738 65.71 -53.32 -2.30
CA LYS A 738 66.43 -54.17 -3.28
C LYS A 738 66.88 -53.46 -4.55
N LYS A 739 66.31 -52.29 -4.87
CA LYS A 739 66.74 -51.45 -6.00
C LYS A 739 66.74 -49.97 -5.63
N GLY A 740 67.84 -49.29 -5.93
CA GLY A 740 67.90 -47.82 -5.87
C GLY A 740 67.06 -47.18 -6.98
N VAL A 741 66.16 -46.25 -6.61
CA VAL A 741 65.37 -45.46 -7.56
C VAL A 741 66.22 -44.32 -8.12
N HIS A 742 66.93 -44.53 -9.22
CA HIS A 742 67.79 -43.49 -9.80
C HIS A 742 66.95 -42.34 -10.43
N PRO A 743 67.06 -41.08 -9.97
CA PRO A 743 66.21 -39.97 -10.44
C PRO A 743 66.52 -39.50 -11.88
N ASN A 744 67.68 -39.86 -12.44
CA ASN A 744 68.18 -39.31 -13.72
C ASN A 744 68.24 -40.30 -14.90
N LYS A 745 67.74 -41.54 -14.76
CA LYS A 745 67.39 -42.29 -15.97
C LYS A 745 66.11 -41.66 -16.52
N LYS A 746 66.20 -41.03 -17.69
CA LYS A 746 65.03 -40.65 -18.52
C LYS A 746 64.21 -41.91 -18.84
N TYR A 747 63.41 -42.37 -17.88
CA TYR A 747 62.13 -42.99 -18.19
C TYR A 747 61.29 -41.83 -18.72
N GLY A 748 61.09 -41.79 -20.04
CA GLY A 748 60.48 -40.65 -20.72
C GLY A 748 59.21 -40.18 -20.01
N THR A 749 59.09 -38.85 -19.84
CA THR A 749 57.83 -38.10 -19.70
C THR A 749 56.66 -38.82 -19.01
N PHE A 750 56.48 -38.61 -17.70
CA PHE A 750 55.21 -38.83 -16.97
C PHE A 750 54.37 -40.09 -17.32
N GLN A 751 55.00 -41.23 -17.62
CA GLN A 751 54.30 -42.47 -18.00
C GLN A 751 54.90 -43.75 -17.41
N SER A 752 55.53 -43.69 -16.24
CA SER A 752 55.60 -44.88 -15.40
C SER A 752 54.33 -44.92 -14.54
N PRO A 753 53.41 -45.88 -14.73
CA PRO A 753 52.21 -46.01 -13.91
C PRO A 753 52.54 -46.02 -12.41
N LEU A 754 53.70 -46.57 -12.05
CA LEU A 754 54.20 -46.65 -10.68
C LEU A 754 54.37 -45.28 -10.02
N ASN A 755 54.94 -44.29 -10.71
CA ASN A 755 55.18 -42.96 -10.13
C ASN A 755 53.88 -42.17 -9.91
N VAL A 756 52.90 -42.33 -10.81
CA VAL A 756 51.57 -41.71 -10.67
C VAL A 756 50.77 -42.38 -9.55
N CYS A 757 50.83 -43.71 -9.46
CA CYS A 757 50.19 -44.48 -8.40
C CYS A 757 50.77 -44.17 -7.01
N ILE A 758 52.10 -44.07 -6.88
CA ILE A 758 52.75 -43.68 -5.63
C ILE A 758 52.32 -42.27 -5.22
N ALA A 759 52.46 -41.26 -6.09
CA ALA A 759 52.12 -39.87 -5.73
C ALA A 759 50.65 -39.70 -5.29
N ARG A 760 49.72 -40.47 -5.90
CA ARG A 760 48.29 -40.44 -5.56
C ARG A 760 47.95 -41.23 -4.30
N ALA A 761 48.57 -42.40 -4.06
CA ALA A 761 48.31 -43.22 -2.86
C ALA A 761 48.67 -42.51 -1.55
N VAL A 762 49.53 -41.49 -1.61
CA VAL A 762 50.07 -40.81 -0.43
C VAL A 762 49.75 -39.31 -0.38
N ASN A 763 48.77 -38.85 -1.17
CA ASN A 763 48.23 -37.49 -1.16
C ASN A 763 49.28 -36.36 -1.33
N ALA A 764 50.31 -36.56 -2.16
CA ALA A 764 51.26 -35.49 -2.44
C ALA A 764 50.61 -34.39 -3.31
N PRO A 765 50.74 -33.09 -2.98
CA PRO A 765 50.12 -32.00 -3.74
C PRO A 765 50.66 -31.93 -5.18
N ARG A 766 49.76 -31.82 -6.16
CA ARG A 766 50.09 -31.75 -7.60
C ARG A 766 50.96 -30.53 -7.89
N GLY A 767 52.15 -30.74 -8.46
CA GLY A 767 52.94 -29.68 -9.09
C GLY A 767 54.37 -29.46 -8.58
N ARG A 768 54.91 -30.33 -7.70
CA ARG A 768 56.36 -30.32 -7.43
C ARG A 768 57.06 -31.47 -8.14
N ASP A 769 58.19 -31.14 -8.73
CA ASP A 769 59.12 -32.07 -9.35
C ASP A 769 59.61 -33.09 -8.31
N ILE A 770 59.40 -34.39 -8.54
CA ILE A 770 59.81 -35.49 -7.64
C ILE A 770 61.31 -35.79 -7.83
N SER A 771 62.10 -34.79 -8.20
CA SER A 771 63.53 -34.93 -8.50
C SER A 771 64.40 -35.08 -7.25
N SER A 772 63.83 -35.02 -6.03
CA SER A 772 64.52 -35.37 -4.79
C SER A 772 63.98 -36.67 -4.17
N MET A 773 64.83 -37.70 -4.11
CA MET A 773 64.58 -39.03 -3.54
C MET A 773 64.00 -39.00 -2.12
N LYS A 774 64.36 -37.99 -1.31
CA LYS A 774 63.84 -37.78 0.06
C LYS A 774 62.31 -37.66 0.14
N LEU A 775 61.67 -37.09 -0.90
CA LEU A 775 60.21 -36.89 -0.89
C LEU A 775 59.40 -38.14 -1.29
N ALA A 776 60.02 -39.16 -1.88
CA ALA A 776 59.34 -40.40 -2.26
C ALA A 776 59.48 -41.52 -1.20
N ILE A 777 60.56 -41.50 -0.41
CA ILE A 777 60.84 -42.51 0.63
C ILE A 777 59.83 -42.40 1.78
N ASP A 778 59.59 -41.21 2.32
CA ASP A 778 58.68 -41.05 3.46
C ASP A 778 57.24 -41.48 3.15
N PRO A 779 56.67 -41.17 1.97
CA PRO A 779 55.41 -41.74 1.55
C PRO A 779 55.40 -43.27 1.48
N ILE A 780 56.46 -43.89 0.95
CA ILE A 780 56.58 -45.35 0.88
C ILE A 780 56.73 -45.94 2.30
N ARG A 781 57.44 -45.28 3.22
CA ARG A 781 57.50 -45.68 4.63
C ARG A 781 56.12 -45.67 5.28
N THR A 782 55.32 -44.63 5.02
CA THR A 782 53.93 -44.60 5.47
C THR A 782 53.11 -45.77 4.90
N LEU A 783 53.40 -46.23 3.68
CA LEU A 783 52.74 -47.42 3.11
C LEU A 783 53.08 -48.72 3.84
N TYR A 784 54.24 -48.83 4.50
CA TYR A 784 54.70 -50.05 5.18
C TYR A 784 54.67 -49.96 6.71
N GLN A 785 54.31 -48.80 7.26
CA GLN A 785 54.28 -48.54 8.70
C GLN A 785 53.48 -49.60 9.46
N GLY A 786 54.12 -50.26 10.44
CA GLY A 786 53.53 -51.33 11.26
C GLY A 786 53.67 -52.77 10.70
N LEU A 787 54.37 -52.96 9.58
CA LEU A 787 54.63 -54.30 9.00
C LEU A 787 56.10 -54.72 9.03
N TYR A 788 56.98 -53.83 9.45
CA TYR A 788 58.39 -54.07 9.64
C TYR A 788 58.81 -53.42 10.96
N ASP A 789 59.76 -54.05 11.64
CA ASP A 789 60.31 -53.62 12.92
C ASP A 789 61.56 -52.75 12.71
N ARG A 790 62.28 -52.97 11.59
CA ARG A 790 63.51 -52.26 11.22
C ARG A 790 63.70 -52.17 9.70
N GLU A 791 64.48 -51.21 9.22
CA GLU A 791 64.75 -50.93 7.80
C GLU A 791 66.23 -51.13 7.48
N GLU A 792 66.56 -51.83 6.38
CA GLU A 792 67.94 -52.05 5.92
C GLU A 792 68.08 -51.75 4.41
N ALA A 793 69.24 -51.21 4.03
CA ALA A 793 69.55 -50.85 2.65
C ALA A 793 70.82 -51.60 2.19
N GLU A 794 70.65 -52.55 1.28
CA GLU A 794 71.77 -53.26 0.67
C GLU A 794 72.33 -52.45 -0.52
N ASN A 795 73.26 -51.53 -0.25
CA ASN A 795 74.33 -50.99 -1.11
C ASN A 795 74.66 -49.53 -0.74
N ILE A 796 75.95 -49.30 -0.47
CA ILE A 796 76.54 -48.10 0.16
C ILE A 796 76.63 -46.91 -0.83
N ASP A 797 76.32 -45.70 -0.35
CA ASP A 797 77.16 -44.47 -0.42
C ASP A 797 76.31 -43.21 -0.15
N MET A 798 76.21 -42.81 1.12
CA MET A 798 75.83 -41.44 1.51
C MET A 798 76.54 -41.06 2.82
N GLU A 799 77.86 -40.86 2.76
CA GLU A 799 78.53 -39.96 3.70
C GLU A 799 78.44 -38.53 3.14
N PHE A 800 77.76 -37.65 3.86
CA PHE A 800 78.10 -36.21 3.92
C PHE A 800 77.57 -35.65 5.24
N GLU A 801 78.47 -35.51 6.22
CA GLU A 801 78.27 -34.65 7.38
C GLU A 801 78.77 -33.23 7.10
N LEU A 802 77.87 -32.28 7.39
CA LEU A 802 78.09 -31.00 8.08
C LEU A 802 78.98 -29.92 7.43
N VAL A 803 78.32 -28.83 6.97
CA VAL A 803 78.78 -27.46 7.25
C VAL A 803 77.59 -26.57 7.63
N ASP A 804 77.87 -25.73 8.62
CA ASP A 804 77.07 -24.88 9.47
C ASP A 804 76.08 -23.91 8.79
N ALA A 805 75.00 -23.60 9.50
CA ALA A 805 73.86 -22.78 9.05
C ALA A 805 74.20 -21.29 8.91
N ASP A 806 75.35 -20.84 9.42
CA ASP A 806 75.75 -19.43 9.41
C ASP A 806 76.43 -18.94 8.12
N GLN A 807 76.74 -19.83 7.16
CA GLN A 807 77.29 -19.43 5.85
C GLN A 807 76.25 -19.33 4.71
N LYS A 808 75.02 -19.81 4.90
CA LYS A 808 73.94 -19.63 3.90
C LYS A 808 73.26 -18.26 3.97
N GLY A 809 73.34 -17.57 5.11
CA GLY A 809 72.86 -16.19 5.26
C GLY A 809 73.77 -15.16 4.57
N SER A 810 75.09 -15.37 4.58
CA SER A 810 76.06 -14.42 4.00
C SER A 810 76.06 -14.42 2.46
N MET A 811 75.89 -15.58 1.81
CA MET A 811 75.83 -15.65 0.35
C MET A 811 74.54 -15.07 -0.24
N VAL A 812 73.39 -15.24 0.45
CA VAL A 812 72.12 -14.60 0.04
C VAL A 812 72.19 -13.08 0.25
N ARG A 813 72.96 -12.61 1.25
CA ARG A 813 73.18 -11.20 1.51
C ARG A 813 74.11 -10.54 0.49
N GLU A 814 75.25 -11.16 0.16
CA GLU A 814 76.17 -10.64 -0.87
C GLU A 814 75.55 -10.66 -2.28
N LEU A 815 74.71 -11.65 -2.61
CA LEU A 815 73.97 -11.68 -3.89
C LEU A 815 72.86 -10.62 -3.98
N LEU A 816 72.29 -10.20 -2.85
CA LEU A 816 71.24 -9.18 -2.80
C LEU A 816 71.79 -7.74 -2.68
N GLU A 817 73.00 -7.58 -2.13
CA GLU A 817 73.75 -6.32 -2.08
C GLU A 817 74.52 -6.04 -3.39
N ALA A 818 75.02 -7.07 -4.09
CA ALA A 818 75.69 -6.90 -5.39
C ALA A 818 74.73 -6.60 -6.57
N GLU A 819 73.45 -6.95 -6.43
CA GLU A 819 72.37 -6.68 -7.41
C GLU A 819 71.46 -5.50 -6.99
N ASP A 820 71.83 -4.78 -5.91
CA ASP A 820 71.21 -3.51 -5.44
C ASP A 820 69.71 -3.59 -5.07
N ILE A 821 69.29 -4.64 -4.33
CA ILE A 821 67.88 -4.90 -4.00
C ILE A 821 67.47 -4.46 -2.56
N ILE A 822 68.40 -4.20 -1.63
CA ILE A 822 68.07 -3.73 -0.25
C ILE A 822 69.13 -2.77 0.30
N SER A 823 68.74 -1.69 0.99
CA SER A 823 69.62 -0.90 1.89
C SER A 823 68.96 -0.60 3.25
N ILE A 824 69.77 -0.50 4.30
CA ILE A 824 69.35 -0.16 5.66
C ILE A 824 70.11 1.11 6.07
N GLU A 825 69.38 2.16 6.45
CA GLU A 825 69.96 3.32 7.14
C GLU A 825 69.29 3.49 8.50
N GLU A 826 70.13 3.59 9.53
CA GLU A 826 69.73 4.02 10.87
C GLU A 826 69.94 5.53 10.99
N ARG A 827 68.89 6.24 11.41
CA ARG A 827 69.04 7.62 11.87
C ARG A 827 68.25 7.87 13.14
N GLU A 828 68.87 8.68 13.97
CA GLU A 828 68.40 9.08 15.28
C GLU A 828 67.86 10.51 15.20
N GLU A 829 66.58 10.70 15.54
CA GLU A 829 65.99 12.03 15.68
C GLU A 829 65.10 12.04 16.93
N ASN A 830 65.37 12.97 17.84
CA ASN A 830 64.70 13.14 19.14
C ASN A 830 64.73 11.92 20.07
N GLY A 831 65.87 11.23 20.14
CA GLY A 831 66.16 10.24 21.20
C GLY A 831 65.40 8.92 21.10
N LYS A 832 64.81 8.59 19.94
CA LYS A 832 64.31 7.24 19.64
C LYS A 832 64.76 6.81 18.24
N VAL A 833 65.38 5.64 18.16
CA VAL A 833 65.80 4.99 16.91
C VAL A 833 64.58 4.31 16.27
N LEU A 834 64.32 4.59 15.00
CA LEU A 834 63.30 3.91 14.20
C LEU A 834 63.94 3.30 12.96
N VAL A 835 63.78 1.98 12.81
CA VAL A 835 64.26 1.20 11.66
C VAL A 835 63.15 1.11 10.62
N TRP A 836 63.45 1.50 9.37
CA TRP A 836 62.50 1.40 8.26
C TRP A 836 62.98 0.38 7.23
N LYS A 837 62.06 -0.47 6.78
CA LYS A 837 62.27 -1.47 5.72
C LYS A 837 61.49 -1.03 4.48
N LYS A 838 62.19 -0.77 3.36
CA LYS A 838 61.57 -0.40 2.09
C LYS A 838 61.86 -1.48 1.04
N VAL A 839 60.81 -2.05 0.46
CA VAL A 839 60.84 -2.90 -0.74
C VAL A 839 60.07 -2.16 -1.83
N VAL A 840 60.68 -1.90 -2.99
CA VAL A 840 59.93 -1.43 -4.17
C VAL A 840 60.55 -2.02 -5.43
N SER A 841 59.77 -2.71 -6.27
CA SER A 841 60.14 -2.93 -7.67
C SER A 841 59.52 -1.83 -8.56
N THR A 842 60.42 -1.18 -9.30
CA THR A 842 60.30 -0.46 -10.60
C THR A 842 59.06 0.40 -10.94
N ALA A 843 59.14 1.64 -11.47
CA ALA A 843 60.22 2.63 -11.61
C ALA A 843 59.65 3.97 -12.16
N LYS A 844 60.17 5.09 -11.62
CA LYS A 844 60.28 6.48 -12.17
C LYS A 844 59.00 7.36 -12.30
N SER A 845 58.94 8.62 -11.86
CA SER A 845 59.90 9.49 -11.15
C SER A 845 59.25 10.80 -10.64
N TYR A 846 59.68 11.25 -9.45
CA TYR A 846 59.70 12.59 -8.83
C TYR A 846 58.41 13.36 -8.44
N GLY A 847 58.16 13.44 -7.12
CA GLY A 847 58.17 14.75 -6.43
C GLY A 847 57.04 15.10 -5.45
N ARG A 848 57.44 15.30 -4.17
CA ARG A 848 56.85 16.07 -3.04
C ARG A 848 55.79 15.43 -2.12
N TYR A 849 56.14 15.47 -0.83
CA TYR A 849 55.39 15.09 0.37
C TYR A 849 54.25 16.06 0.73
N SER A 850 53.17 15.53 1.32
CA SER A 850 52.71 15.88 2.68
C SER A 850 51.60 14.92 3.16
N PHE A 851 51.78 14.35 4.35
CA PHE A 851 50.76 13.59 5.08
C PHE A 851 49.69 14.52 5.69
N ARG A 852 48.40 14.18 5.55
CA ARG A 852 47.42 14.15 6.66
C ARG A 852 46.09 13.54 6.20
N LEU A 853 45.55 12.72 7.09
CA LEU A 853 44.29 12.00 7.04
C LEU A 853 43.12 12.98 6.79
N CYS A 854 42.38 12.80 5.70
CA CYS A 854 41.06 13.41 5.46
C CYS A 854 40.20 12.44 4.63
N ILE A 855 39.05 12.07 5.20
CA ILE A 855 37.95 11.38 4.53
C ILE A 855 37.29 12.39 3.60
N LEU A 856 37.22 12.09 2.29
CA LEU A 856 36.37 12.79 1.34
C LEU A 856 35.92 11.82 0.25
N PHE A 857 34.60 11.64 0.15
CA PHE A 857 33.94 10.85 -0.87
C PHE A 857 34.15 11.48 -2.25
N GLY A 858 34.74 10.71 -3.17
CA GLY A 858 34.87 11.04 -4.58
C GLY A 858 34.42 9.87 -5.44
N LYS A 859 33.43 10.12 -6.31
CA LYS A 859 32.87 9.21 -7.32
C LYS A 859 33.97 8.46 -8.08
N MET A 860 33.86 7.12 -8.14
CA MET A 860 34.57 6.31 -9.12
C MET A 860 33.59 5.65 -10.10
N THR A 861 33.75 5.99 -11.37
CA THR A 861 33.34 5.19 -12.53
C THR A 861 34.44 4.19 -12.87
N ASN A 862 34.09 2.96 -13.25
CA ASN A 862 35.09 2.00 -13.74
C ASN A 862 35.46 2.25 -15.21
N GLN A 863 36.56 1.62 -15.65
CA GLN A 863 37.22 1.85 -16.95
C GLN A 863 36.42 1.45 -18.20
N ASN A 864 35.15 1.02 -18.09
CA ASN A 864 34.30 0.68 -19.23
C ASN A 864 32.98 1.47 -19.30
N GLY A 865 32.80 2.54 -18.51
CA GLY A 865 31.74 3.53 -18.76
C GLY A 865 30.29 3.04 -18.63
N GLN A 866 30.00 1.95 -17.91
CA GLN A 866 28.63 1.49 -17.64
C GLN A 866 28.19 1.78 -16.20
N LYS A 867 27.05 2.46 -16.06
CA LYS A 867 26.35 2.72 -14.79
C LYS A 867 25.62 1.44 -14.34
N ALA A 868 25.96 0.91 -13.18
CA ALA A 868 25.15 -0.05 -12.46
C ALA A 868 24.54 0.64 -11.23
N TYR A 869 23.22 0.71 -11.19
CA TYR A 869 22.48 1.02 -9.97
C TYR A 869 22.18 -0.29 -9.23
N SER A 870 22.51 -0.38 -7.95
CA SER A 870 21.87 -1.31 -7.03
C SER A 870 21.62 -0.63 -5.69
N THR A 871 20.40 -0.86 -5.21
CA THR A 871 19.69 -0.25 -4.10
C THR A 871 20.26 -0.57 -2.71
N PHE A 872 19.98 0.35 -1.78
CA PHE A 872 20.59 0.58 -0.47
C PHE A 872 19.97 -0.26 0.68
N ALA A 873 19.74 -1.57 0.50
CA ALA A 873 18.92 -2.34 1.45
C ALA A 873 19.54 -3.62 2.05
N SER A 874 20.86 -3.78 2.11
CA SER A 874 21.46 -4.99 2.71
C SER A 874 22.71 -4.78 3.59
N ILE A 875 22.80 -3.64 4.28
CA ILE A 875 23.83 -3.40 5.30
C ILE A 875 23.14 -3.02 6.62
N GLN A 876 22.36 -3.95 7.18
CA GLN A 876 21.83 -3.78 8.54
C GLN A 876 22.26 -4.87 9.52
N ASP A 877 22.79 -6.00 9.05
CA ASP A 877 23.17 -7.10 9.95
C ASP A 877 24.67 -7.25 10.28
N PRO A 878 25.64 -6.74 9.49
CA PRO A 878 27.05 -6.80 9.92
C PRO A 878 27.48 -5.70 10.90
N VAL A 879 26.69 -4.62 11.05
CA VAL A 879 27.05 -3.46 11.91
C VAL A 879 26.56 -3.63 13.35
N ARG A 880 25.52 -4.45 13.59
CA ARG A 880 25.05 -4.78 14.95
C ARG A 880 26.00 -5.70 15.72
N SER A 881 26.83 -6.49 15.02
CA SER A 881 27.81 -7.40 15.63
C SER A 881 29.10 -6.71 16.09
N ILE A 882 29.35 -5.46 15.70
CA ILE A 882 30.60 -4.75 16.03
C ILE A 882 30.42 -3.80 17.24
N TYR A 883 29.18 -3.53 17.66
CA TYR A 883 28.88 -2.58 18.74
C TYR A 883 28.46 -3.22 20.08
N GLN A 884 28.60 -4.53 20.25
CA GLN A 884 28.16 -5.24 21.45
C GLN A 884 29.31 -5.84 22.28
N GLY A 885 30.47 -5.18 22.25
CA GLY A 885 31.69 -5.65 22.93
C GLY A 885 32.49 -4.58 23.66
N MET A 886 31.96 -3.37 23.87
CA MET A 886 32.68 -2.34 24.63
C MET A 886 31.71 -1.52 25.50
N TYR A 887 32.09 -1.41 26.79
CA TYR A 887 31.53 -0.60 27.88
C TYR A 887 30.56 -1.27 28.86
N ASP A 888 31.15 -1.95 29.85
CA ASP A 888 30.88 -1.66 31.25
C ASP A 888 31.58 -0.34 31.64
N SER A 889 30.83 0.71 31.95
CA SER A 889 31.17 1.70 32.99
C SER A 889 30.08 2.76 33.08
N GLU A 890 29.62 2.97 34.30
CA GLU A 890 28.77 4.07 34.76
C GLU A 890 29.33 5.43 34.32
N ASP A 891 28.58 6.21 33.55
CA ASP A 891 28.23 7.58 33.95
C ASP A 891 27.28 8.20 32.92
N ALA A 892 26.10 8.58 33.41
CA ALA A 892 25.08 9.31 32.68
C ALA A 892 25.34 10.81 32.84
N SER A 893 25.87 11.46 31.80
CA SER A 893 25.56 12.84 31.42
C SER A 893 26.52 13.31 30.34
N ALA A 894 25.94 13.94 29.31
CA ALA A 894 26.56 14.80 28.29
C ALA A 894 26.42 14.27 26.85
N LEU A 895 25.68 15.09 26.09
CA LEU A 895 25.77 15.38 24.65
C LEU A 895 24.47 15.18 23.87
N GLU A 896 23.48 15.95 24.32
CA GLU A 896 22.65 16.77 23.45
C GLU A 896 23.53 17.70 22.58
N ASN A 897 23.09 17.92 21.34
CA ASN A 897 23.69 18.73 20.27
C ASN A 897 24.67 17.98 19.35
N VAL A 898 24.15 17.52 18.21
CA VAL A 898 24.55 17.94 16.84
C VAL A 898 23.86 17.02 15.82
N ALA A 899 22.84 17.53 15.14
CA ALA A 899 22.46 17.12 13.78
C ALA A 899 21.59 18.22 13.15
N THR A 900 22.28 19.20 12.54
CA THR A 900 21.82 19.90 11.34
C THR A 900 22.35 19.13 10.14
#